data_AF-A0A7H8XPF1-F1
#
_entry.id   AF-A0A7H8XPF1-F1
#
_cell.length_a   1.000
_cell.length_b   1.000
_cell.length_c   1.000
_cell.angle_alpha   90.00
_cell.angle_beta   90.00
_cell.angle_gamma   90.00
#
_symmetry.space_group_name_H-M   'P 1'
#
loop_
_entity.id
_entity.type
_entity.pdbx_description
1 polymer ?
#
loop_
_entity_poly.entity_id
_entity_poly.type
_entity_poly.pdbx_seq_one_letter_code
_entity_poly.pdbx_strand_id
1 'polypeptide(L)'
;MPGQGPPGPAAGRPGPAAAAGARWRAGAAPGGPATGHRHGGHPAGPPPADAARPGGLATAADGGVAAGPAAGRPGGVRAGDVRADGIWADDTRADGGGVRGAARALGAAAAPGVHRRVGRLHGDLPRRRRRRRGIRRVHRRGHRRRRRGGDLRRGLRRAPARRRGAAAGRRPARGGRRRDVATPVRPVPLEEPLTAGQRSARPWLPYSVAVVAGLAVIAAAYVIVRPATGPDRSGCVALEVNSSTEKADLVAQLAARYNAADRRFAGRCAEVTVHGLNSGKAMEALAAGNWSGRQPGVPAPQVWLPTSSLWTGRLRLLDEQAGRAAQTPGRYPSIANSPLVIAMPLEKGELVRQRGKLGWADVLGLSGDTGWSAFGRPEWGRFTFGKDNPNLSTSGLAATIATYYAAVRRSSDLTKADLAKPAVTQFVRRIEANVSHYSDDSVDLLRDLAEADLGGAALGAAGDARARDMSAVVVQEELVYQYNEGQLSPTPGQKPRVPLVAVHPSEGTFNLDHPYVVLPSADAAQQAAAQDFLAFLQDDPQQRSFADLGFRDHERRASDALTAAVRGGADGQLTYFDPPAPEVVDAILRGWGTLRKKANILLAVDTSGSMNAKVGSRTRFQVATTAVDRGVGLLNSADRVALWSFSSETPQRPGKPYSEEVRLGPYDRAAFARRLTGLRVGGNTALYATVRAAHRRLLADYDPDRINAVVVLTDGKNEYPKDNDLDRLLADIELDPDRPVKVFCVAFDRESDLAALDRIAGASAGKAFDATDPATIDEAFVKLVSSF
;
A
#
# COMPACT_ATOMS: atom_id res chain seq x y z
N MET A 1 -44.35 -41.40 26.01
CA MET A 1 -44.07 -42.24 27.19
C MET A 1 -42.70 -41.89 27.75
N PRO A 2 -42.46 -41.96 29.08
CA PRO A 2 -41.54 -41.02 29.73
C PRO A 2 -40.45 -41.63 30.63
N GLY A 3 -39.48 -40.78 31.01
CA GLY A 3 -38.58 -40.99 32.16
C GLY A 3 -37.32 -41.83 31.89
N GLN A 4 -36.32 -41.85 32.79
CA GLN A 4 -36.22 -41.15 34.10
C GLN A 4 -34.81 -40.55 34.31
N GLY A 5 -34.62 -39.85 35.44
CA GLY A 5 -33.44 -39.06 35.78
C GLY A 5 -32.27 -39.82 36.45
N PRO A 6 -31.42 -39.10 37.23
CA PRO A 6 -30.04 -39.49 37.52
C PRO A 6 -29.86 -40.26 38.83
N PRO A 7 -28.60 -40.54 39.22
CA PRO A 7 -28.15 -40.01 40.51
C PRO A 7 -26.85 -39.18 40.42
N GLY A 8 -26.65 -38.38 41.47
CA GLY A 8 -25.47 -37.55 41.70
C GLY A 8 -24.44 -38.16 42.68
N PRO A 9 -23.73 -37.36 43.48
CA PRO A 9 -22.27 -37.54 43.61
C PRO A 9 -21.76 -37.97 45.00
N ALA A 10 -20.54 -38.52 45.06
CA ALA A 10 -19.82 -38.78 46.31
C ALA A 10 -18.28 -38.63 46.17
N ALA A 11 -17.65 -38.29 47.29
CA ALA A 11 -16.24 -37.88 47.46
C ALA A 11 -15.18 -39.00 47.31
N GLY A 12 -13.90 -38.62 47.21
CA GLY A 12 -12.75 -39.53 47.36
C GLY A 12 -11.37 -38.84 47.30
N ARG A 13 -10.64 -38.80 48.42
CA ARG A 13 -9.20 -38.45 48.56
C ARG A 13 -8.39 -39.73 48.95
N PRO A 14 -7.06 -39.72 49.21
CA PRO A 14 -5.99 -39.55 48.22
C PRO A 14 -4.75 -40.50 48.40
N GLY A 15 -3.90 -40.62 47.38
CA GLY A 15 -2.48 -41.01 47.52
C GLY A 15 -2.16 -42.51 47.74
N PRO A 16 -0.88 -42.90 47.99
CA PRO A 16 0.27 -42.02 48.31
C PRO A 16 1.61 -42.28 47.56
N ALA A 17 2.59 -41.41 47.88
CA ALA A 17 4.04 -41.68 47.98
C ALA A 17 4.93 -41.89 46.73
N ALA A 18 5.61 -40.80 46.36
CA ALA A 18 7.06 -40.78 46.08
C ALA A 18 7.66 -39.48 46.68
N ALA A 19 8.93 -39.44 47.09
CA ALA A 19 9.47 -38.30 47.86
C ALA A 19 11.01 -38.10 47.79
N ALA A 20 11.45 -36.93 47.29
CA ALA A 20 12.78 -36.34 47.55
C ALA A 20 12.78 -34.81 47.24
N GLY A 21 13.42 -33.91 48.02
CA GLY A 21 14.05 -34.20 49.33
C GLY A 21 14.99 -33.15 49.99
N ALA A 22 14.67 -31.85 50.08
CA ALA A 22 15.32 -30.89 51.02
C ALA A 22 14.39 -29.68 51.29
N ARG A 23 14.04 -29.18 52.50
CA ARG A 23 14.74 -28.90 53.79
C ARG A 23 15.63 -27.64 53.74
N TRP A 24 15.58 -26.64 54.65
CA TRP A 24 14.96 -26.43 55.99
C TRP A 24 14.19 -25.07 56.05
N ARG A 25 12.98 -24.96 56.64
CA ARG A 25 12.60 -24.48 58.02
C ARG A 25 13.02 -23.03 58.40
N ALA A 26 12.27 -22.27 59.21
CA ALA A 26 10.85 -22.34 59.68
C ALA A 26 10.45 -20.98 60.32
N GLY A 27 9.19 -20.56 60.20
CA GLY A 27 8.26 -20.46 61.37
C GLY A 27 8.15 -19.03 61.93
N ALA A 28 7.04 -18.54 62.51
CA ALA A 28 5.67 -19.08 62.64
C ALA A 28 4.65 -17.91 62.72
N ALA A 29 3.35 -18.20 62.80
CA ALA A 29 2.24 -17.26 62.96
C ALA A 29 1.24 -17.81 64.02
N PRO A 30 0.07 -17.20 64.32
CA PRO A 30 -0.47 -15.87 63.99
C PRO A 30 -0.97 -15.07 65.24
N GLY A 31 -1.60 -13.90 65.07
CA GLY A 31 -2.30 -13.24 66.19
C GLY A 31 -3.04 -11.91 65.87
N GLY A 32 -4.23 -11.75 66.45
CA GLY A 32 -5.11 -10.56 66.53
C GLY A 32 -6.38 -10.95 67.33
N PRO A 33 -7.44 -10.12 67.48
CA PRO A 33 -7.59 -8.67 67.19
C PRO A 33 -8.14 -7.82 68.38
N ALA A 34 -8.08 -6.48 68.28
CA ALA A 34 -8.80 -5.47 69.11
C ALA A 34 -8.75 -4.10 68.37
N THR A 35 -9.73 -3.19 68.26
CA THR A 35 -10.72 -2.55 69.19
C THR A 35 -10.10 -1.70 70.31
N GLY A 36 -10.35 -0.40 70.46
CA GLY A 36 -11.17 0.56 69.68
C GLY A 36 -11.35 1.92 70.42
N HIS A 37 -12.26 2.79 69.94
CA HIS A 37 -12.76 4.03 70.60
C HIS A 37 -11.80 5.26 70.73
N ARG A 38 -12.26 6.53 70.77
CA ARG A 38 -13.48 7.23 70.26
C ARG A 38 -13.29 8.77 70.37
N HIS A 39 -14.20 9.56 69.78
CA HIS A 39 -14.31 11.04 69.78
C HIS A 39 -13.22 11.81 68.98
N GLY A 40 -13.52 12.93 68.31
CA GLY A 40 -14.84 13.50 67.99
C GLY A 40 -14.77 14.98 67.56
N GLY A 41 -15.56 15.39 66.56
CA GLY A 41 -15.72 16.80 66.17
C GLY A 41 -15.95 17.03 64.67
N HIS A 42 -17.08 17.64 64.30
CA HIS A 42 -17.26 18.31 63.01
C HIS A 42 -16.53 19.67 63.00
N PRO A 43 -16.31 20.25 61.82
CA PRO A 43 -17.14 21.43 61.50
C PRO A 43 -17.99 21.22 60.23
N ALA A 44 -19.06 22.00 60.12
CA ALA A 44 -19.91 22.09 58.94
C ALA A 44 -19.38 23.15 57.96
N GLY A 45 -19.81 23.09 56.69
CA GLY A 45 -19.61 24.18 55.73
C GLY A 45 -20.60 25.34 55.97
N PRO A 46 -20.24 26.58 55.62
CA PRO A 46 -21.16 27.72 55.66
C PRO A 46 -22.14 27.73 54.45
N PRO A 47 -23.35 28.29 54.61
CA PRO A 47 -24.42 28.33 53.59
C PRO A 47 -24.36 29.64 52.75
N PRO A 48 -25.35 29.97 51.87
CA PRO A 48 -25.17 31.00 50.83
C PRO A 48 -25.40 32.43 51.35
N ALA A 49 -24.99 33.41 50.53
CA ALA A 49 -25.44 34.79 50.62
C ALA A 49 -26.71 34.99 49.78
N ASP A 50 -27.71 35.70 50.31
CA ASP A 50 -29.03 35.88 49.70
C ASP A 50 -29.48 37.36 49.69
N ALA A 51 -30.37 37.67 48.76
CA ALA A 51 -31.23 38.84 48.56
C ALA A 51 -30.84 40.22 49.14
N ALA A 52 -30.68 41.19 48.23
CA ALA A 52 -31.27 42.52 48.38
C ALA A 52 -32.20 42.83 47.18
N ARG A 53 -33.40 43.32 47.48
CA ARG A 53 -34.50 43.73 46.56
C ARG A 53 -35.08 45.07 47.11
N PRO A 54 -36.00 45.79 46.44
CA PRO A 54 -36.69 45.52 45.17
C PRO A 54 -36.68 46.68 44.14
N GLY A 55 -37.26 46.47 42.95
CA GLY A 55 -37.76 47.55 42.08
C GLY A 55 -37.96 47.15 40.61
N GLY A 56 -39.08 47.54 39.99
CA GLY A 56 -39.29 47.46 38.53
C GLY A 56 -40.28 46.39 38.05
N LEU A 57 -41.45 46.82 37.57
CA LEU A 57 -42.56 45.99 37.08
C LEU A 57 -42.46 45.62 35.59
N ALA A 58 -43.23 44.58 35.25
CA ALA A 58 -44.03 44.39 34.03
C ALA A 58 -43.39 43.95 32.68
N THR A 59 -44.10 42.96 32.12
CA THR A 59 -44.07 42.39 30.77
C THR A 59 -44.73 43.26 29.70
N ALA A 60 -44.27 43.16 28.45
CA ALA A 60 -45.11 43.18 27.23
C ALA A 60 -44.36 42.54 26.04
N ALA A 61 -45.04 42.27 24.93
CA ALA A 61 -44.52 41.58 23.75
C ALA A 61 -44.91 42.29 22.43
N ASP A 62 -44.53 41.69 21.30
CA ASP A 62 -44.83 42.08 19.90
C ASP A 62 -44.25 43.43 19.43
N GLY A 63 -44.04 43.66 18.13
CA GLY A 63 -44.18 42.80 16.95
C GLY A 63 -43.55 43.47 15.72
N GLY A 64 -43.39 42.76 14.60
CA GLY A 64 -42.79 43.31 13.37
C GLY A 64 -43.71 43.26 12.15
N VAL A 65 -43.32 43.91 11.04
CA VAL A 65 -43.66 43.59 9.62
C VAL A 65 -42.85 44.53 8.69
N ALA A 66 -42.72 44.18 7.41
CA ALA A 66 -41.73 44.75 6.46
C ALA A 66 -42.33 45.45 5.23
N ALA A 67 -41.48 46.16 4.46
CA ALA A 67 -41.72 46.50 3.05
C ALA A 67 -40.39 46.76 2.29
N GLY A 68 -40.36 46.45 0.99
CA GLY A 68 -39.40 46.97 -0.02
C GLY A 68 -40.15 47.81 -1.07
N PRO A 69 -39.72 47.95 -2.35
CA PRO A 69 -38.58 47.27 -3.02
C PRO A 69 -37.77 48.12 -4.08
N ALA A 70 -36.91 47.43 -4.84
CA ALA A 70 -36.63 47.60 -6.29
C ALA A 70 -35.46 48.47 -6.87
N ALA A 71 -34.71 47.80 -7.77
CA ALA A 71 -34.05 48.24 -9.02
C ALA A 71 -32.79 49.16 -9.03
N GLY A 72 -31.74 48.75 -9.76
CA GLY A 72 -30.60 49.61 -10.14
C GLY A 72 -29.33 48.91 -10.71
N ARG A 73 -29.13 48.94 -12.03
CA ARG A 73 -27.90 48.65 -12.84
C ARG A 73 -28.12 49.26 -14.25
N PRO A 74 -27.11 49.53 -15.12
CA PRO A 74 -25.68 49.17 -15.07
C PRO A 74 -24.70 50.35 -15.39
N GLY A 75 -23.40 50.04 -15.62
CA GLY A 75 -22.41 50.91 -16.27
C GLY A 75 -21.28 51.44 -15.35
N GLY A 76 -20.05 51.71 -15.81
CA GLY A 76 -19.45 51.38 -17.11
C GLY A 76 -18.49 52.45 -17.67
N VAL A 77 -17.18 52.41 -17.33
CA VAL A 77 -16.13 53.27 -17.92
C VAL A 77 -14.87 52.44 -18.23
N ARG A 78 -14.10 52.84 -19.25
CA ARG A 78 -12.89 52.16 -19.77
C ARG A 78 -11.72 53.14 -19.94
N ALA A 79 -10.52 52.57 -19.86
CA ALA A 79 -9.28 52.97 -20.54
C ALA A 79 -8.58 54.29 -20.17
N GLY A 80 -7.26 54.29 -20.36
CA GLY A 80 -6.31 55.36 -20.06
C GLY A 80 -4.88 54.86 -20.20
N ASP A 81 -4.44 54.61 -21.45
CA ASP A 81 -3.09 54.12 -21.77
C ASP A 81 -2.00 55.19 -21.60
N VAL A 82 -0.83 54.80 -21.10
CA VAL A 82 0.49 55.25 -21.58
C VAL A 82 1.48 54.06 -21.50
N ARG A 83 2.44 53.98 -22.43
CA ARG A 83 3.53 52.98 -22.49
C ARG A 83 4.91 53.66 -22.41
N ALA A 84 5.95 52.83 -22.28
CA ALA A 84 7.37 53.08 -22.59
C ALA A 84 8.17 53.95 -21.60
N ASP A 85 9.50 53.79 -21.44
CA ASP A 85 10.37 52.62 -21.72
C ASP A 85 11.73 52.78 -20.97
N GLY A 86 12.35 51.65 -20.60
CA GLY A 86 13.78 51.53 -20.22
C GLY A 86 14.29 52.21 -18.93
N ILE A 87 15.59 52.18 -18.56
CA ILE A 87 16.65 51.13 -18.59
C ILE A 87 17.96 51.76 -18.01
N TRP A 88 18.77 51.02 -17.21
CA TRP A 88 19.99 51.49 -16.49
C TRP A 88 19.73 52.62 -15.43
N ALA A 89 20.57 52.89 -14.43
CA ALA A 89 21.97 52.52 -14.17
C ALA A 89 22.26 52.20 -12.67
N ASP A 90 23.54 52.06 -12.33
CA ASP A 90 24.10 51.67 -11.02
C ASP A 90 24.93 52.82 -10.38
N ASP A 91 25.44 52.58 -9.18
CA ASP A 91 26.46 53.33 -8.41
C ASP A 91 26.02 54.65 -7.73
N THR A 92 26.34 54.76 -6.44
CA THR A 92 26.60 56.04 -5.75
C THR A 92 27.44 55.77 -4.52
N ARG A 93 28.50 56.56 -4.34
CA ARG A 93 29.56 56.29 -3.37
C ARG A 93 29.92 57.55 -2.60
N ALA A 94 30.56 57.32 -1.45
CA ALA A 94 31.32 58.26 -0.62
C ALA A 94 30.54 59.18 0.33
N ASP A 95 30.90 59.06 1.60
CA ASP A 95 31.40 60.20 2.37
C ASP A 95 32.55 59.68 3.29
N GLY A 96 33.40 60.53 3.89
CA GLY A 96 34.46 60.00 4.78
C GLY A 96 35.51 60.95 5.36
N GLY A 97 36.33 60.38 6.26
CA GLY A 97 37.47 61.00 6.94
C GLY A 97 37.63 60.50 8.40
N GLY A 98 38.82 60.39 9.00
CA GLY A 98 40.19 60.42 8.44
C GLY A 98 41.24 61.18 9.28
N VAL A 99 41.98 60.48 10.18
CA VAL A 99 43.20 60.98 10.86
C VAL A 99 44.27 59.86 10.94
N ARG A 100 45.54 60.16 11.28
CA ARG A 100 46.75 59.39 10.87
C ARG A 100 47.70 58.94 12.01
N GLY A 101 48.48 57.88 11.75
CA GLY A 101 49.88 57.70 12.19
C GLY A 101 50.18 56.56 13.18
N ALA A 102 51.40 55.97 13.26
CA ALA A 102 52.57 55.99 12.36
C ALA A 102 53.64 54.90 12.75
N ALA A 103 54.64 54.69 11.87
CA ALA A 103 56.03 54.20 12.13
C ALA A 103 56.44 52.69 12.19
N ARG A 104 57.02 52.23 11.05
CA ARG A 104 58.30 51.45 10.87
C ARG A 104 58.45 49.98 11.35
N ALA A 105 59.55 49.33 10.90
CA ALA A 105 59.75 47.87 10.83
C ALA A 105 61.25 47.42 10.87
N LEU A 106 61.49 46.10 11.06
CA LEU A 106 62.74 45.28 10.87
C LEU A 106 62.34 43.76 10.84
N GLY A 107 63.19 42.73 10.59
CA GLY A 107 64.65 42.70 10.39
C GLY A 107 65.32 41.41 9.85
N ALA A 108 64.60 40.46 9.22
CA ALA A 108 65.11 39.32 8.40
C ALA A 108 65.73 38.05 9.08
N ALA A 109 66.11 37.07 8.22
CA ALA A 109 66.85 35.78 8.42
C ALA A 109 66.08 34.54 8.98
N ALA A 110 66.42 33.27 8.63
CA ALA A 110 67.12 32.66 7.47
C ALA A 110 66.88 31.11 7.41
N ALA A 111 67.29 30.43 6.33
CA ALA A 111 67.16 28.97 6.10
C ALA A 111 68.40 28.17 6.65
N PRO A 112 68.53 26.81 6.56
CA PRO A 112 68.41 25.98 5.34
C PRO A 112 67.82 24.55 5.52
N GLY A 113 67.81 23.76 4.44
CA GLY A 113 67.60 22.30 4.44
C GLY A 113 68.63 21.58 3.54
N VAL A 114 68.80 20.25 3.68
CA VAL A 114 69.82 19.46 2.96
C VAL A 114 69.32 18.09 2.48
N HIS A 115 69.59 17.75 1.21
CA HIS A 115 69.51 16.38 0.66
C HIS A 115 70.84 15.62 0.85
N ARG A 116 70.81 14.29 1.01
CA ARG A 116 71.83 13.41 0.40
C ARG A 116 71.34 11.98 0.14
N ARG A 117 72.19 11.19 -0.54
CA ARG A 117 71.88 9.95 -1.28
C ARG A 117 72.68 8.74 -0.78
N VAL A 118 72.05 7.56 -0.86
CA VAL A 118 72.61 6.24 -1.25
C VAL A 118 73.72 5.61 -0.39
N GLY A 119 73.45 4.38 0.08
CA GLY A 119 74.41 3.37 0.54
C GLY A 119 73.78 1.96 0.44
N ARG A 120 74.58 0.90 0.25
CA ARG A 120 74.10 -0.51 0.09
C ARG A 120 74.61 -1.42 1.21
N LEU A 121 73.97 -2.60 1.34
CA LEU A 121 74.40 -3.93 1.84
C LEU A 121 73.40 -4.48 2.88
N HIS A 122 73.17 -5.79 3.05
CA HIS A 122 73.00 -6.92 2.12
C HIS A 122 72.37 -8.10 2.92
N GLY A 123 71.50 -8.92 2.33
CA GLY A 123 70.98 -10.18 2.93
C GLY A 123 69.75 -10.04 3.85
N ASP A 124 68.93 -11.09 4.05
CA ASP A 124 68.78 -12.27 3.19
C ASP A 124 67.45 -13.03 3.34
N LEU A 125 66.92 -13.57 2.22
CA LEU A 125 65.91 -14.66 2.09
C LEU A 125 64.52 -14.56 2.81
N PRO A 126 63.52 -15.43 2.48
CA PRO A 126 63.21 -16.08 1.21
C PRO A 126 61.73 -15.93 0.75
N ARG A 127 61.48 -15.69 -0.54
CA ARG A 127 60.14 -15.86 -1.16
C ARG A 127 59.82 -17.34 -1.43
N ARG A 128 58.73 -17.90 -0.89
CA ARG A 128 58.28 -19.27 -1.23
C ARG A 128 57.45 -19.32 -2.52
N ARG A 129 57.99 -19.98 -3.57
CA ARG A 129 57.23 -20.44 -4.75
C ARG A 129 56.54 -21.79 -4.47
N ARG A 130 55.28 -21.94 -4.88
CA ARG A 130 54.68 -23.24 -5.28
C ARG A 130 53.99 -23.05 -6.64
N ARG A 131 54.70 -23.30 -7.74
CA ARG A 131 54.69 -24.58 -8.50
C ARG A 131 53.30 -25.00 -8.99
N ARG A 132 52.98 -24.64 -10.24
CA ARG A 132 52.02 -25.39 -11.06
C ARG A 132 52.50 -26.84 -11.23
N ARG A 133 51.57 -27.80 -11.18
CA ARG A 133 51.68 -29.12 -11.83
C ARG A 133 50.30 -29.45 -12.39
N GLY A 134 50.21 -29.68 -13.69
CA GLY A 134 48.98 -30.18 -14.32
C GLY A 134 48.93 -31.71 -14.30
N ILE A 135 47.73 -32.28 -14.22
CA ILE A 135 47.50 -33.72 -14.42
C ILE A 135 46.45 -33.92 -15.53
N ARG A 136 46.71 -34.95 -16.33
CA ARG A 136 46.11 -35.28 -17.63
C ARG A 136 44.58 -35.40 -17.63
N ARG A 137 43.97 -35.02 -18.77
CA ARG A 137 42.67 -35.56 -19.20
C ARG A 137 42.76 -37.09 -19.28
N VAL A 138 41.68 -37.80 -18.94
CA VAL A 138 41.48 -39.22 -19.26
C VAL A 138 40.12 -39.38 -19.93
N HIS A 139 40.09 -39.92 -21.15
CA HIS A 139 38.85 -40.40 -21.77
C HIS A 139 38.43 -41.74 -21.15
N ARG A 140 37.12 -41.92 -20.92
CA ARG A 140 36.49 -43.25 -21.01
C ARG A 140 35.26 -43.19 -21.91
N ARG A 141 35.28 -43.97 -22.98
CA ARG A 141 34.10 -44.30 -23.79
C ARG A 141 33.39 -45.50 -23.18
N GLY A 142 32.06 -45.45 -23.14
CA GLY A 142 31.17 -46.59 -23.32
C GLY A 142 31.06 -47.65 -22.21
N HIS A 143 29.82 -48.04 -21.89
CA HIS A 143 29.30 -49.30 -22.43
C HIS A 143 27.76 -49.30 -22.44
N ARG A 144 27.16 -49.64 -23.59
CA ARG A 144 25.77 -50.13 -23.65
C ARG A 144 25.77 -51.61 -23.26
N ARG A 145 24.80 -52.08 -22.47
CA ARG A 145 24.30 -53.47 -22.53
C ARG A 145 22.81 -53.55 -22.20
N ARG A 146 22.09 -54.39 -22.93
CA ARG A 146 20.67 -54.77 -22.70
C ARG A 146 20.59 -56.07 -21.89
N ARG A 147 19.59 -56.19 -21.02
CA ARG A 147 18.74 -57.38 -20.70
C ARG A 147 17.66 -56.86 -19.71
N ARG A 148 16.34 -57.06 -19.81
CA ARG A 148 15.43 -58.06 -20.47
C ARG A 148 15.14 -59.28 -19.58
N GLY A 149 13.84 -59.46 -19.26
CA GLY A 149 13.28 -60.44 -18.32
C GLY A 149 13.12 -59.85 -16.91
N GLY A 150 12.05 -60.08 -16.15
CA GLY A 150 10.74 -60.74 -16.41
C GLY A 150 9.90 -60.65 -15.12
N ASP A 151 8.66 -60.12 -15.14
CA ASP A 151 7.38 -60.82 -15.40
C ASP A 151 6.82 -61.58 -14.18
N LEU A 152 5.51 -61.86 -14.18
CA LEU A 152 4.64 -62.43 -13.12
C LEU A 152 4.12 -61.39 -12.10
N ARG A 153 2.83 -60.97 -12.08
CA ARG A 153 1.52 -61.69 -11.85
C ARG A 153 1.21 -61.86 -10.34
N ARG A 154 -0.03 -61.73 -9.82
CA ARG A 154 -1.41 -61.49 -10.35
C ARG A 154 -2.08 -60.36 -9.51
N GLY A 155 -3.24 -59.78 -9.84
CA GLY A 155 -4.18 -60.01 -10.95
C GLY A 155 -5.61 -60.42 -10.51
N LEU A 156 -6.53 -60.58 -11.49
CA LEU A 156 -8.01 -60.79 -11.37
C LEU A 156 -8.78 -59.48 -11.01
N ARG A 157 -10.10 -59.27 -11.19
CA ARG A 157 -11.24 -59.71 -12.08
C ARG A 157 -12.38 -58.68 -11.81
N ARG A 158 -13.44 -58.40 -12.58
CA ARG A 158 -14.14 -58.94 -13.79
C ARG A 158 -14.31 -57.78 -14.83
N ALA A 159 -14.61 -57.88 -16.14
CA ALA A 159 -15.16 -58.92 -17.05
C ALA A 159 -16.72 -58.82 -17.32
N PRO A 160 -17.27 -59.31 -18.48
CA PRO A 160 -17.50 -58.45 -19.67
C PRO A 160 -18.71 -58.79 -20.62
N ALA A 161 -18.89 -58.05 -21.73
CA ALA A 161 -19.55 -58.45 -23.00
C ALA A 161 -18.91 -57.67 -24.18
N ARG A 162 -18.51 -58.18 -25.37
CA ARG A 162 -19.16 -58.99 -26.47
C ARG A 162 -20.28 -58.20 -27.20
N ARG A 163 -20.31 -58.06 -28.54
CA ARG A 163 -20.00 -59.02 -29.65
C ARG A 163 -19.26 -58.43 -30.90
N ARG A 164 -18.91 -59.35 -31.81
CA ARG A 164 -18.42 -59.30 -33.23
C ARG A 164 -19.22 -58.34 -34.15
N GLY A 165 -18.76 -57.91 -35.36
CA GLY A 165 -17.48 -58.06 -36.09
C GLY A 165 -17.62 -58.09 -37.65
N ALA A 166 -16.53 -57.85 -38.40
CA ALA A 166 -16.35 -57.96 -39.89
C ALA A 166 -17.12 -56.96 -40.81
N ALA A 167 -16.74 -56.65 -42.08
CA ALA A 167 -15.44 -56.64 -42.81
C ALA A 167 -15.54 -55.93 -44.20
N ALA A 168 -14.43 -55.37 -44.73
CA ALA A 168 -14.18 -54.89 -46.13
C ALA A 168 -15.09 -53.76 -46.71
N GLY A 169 -14.70 -52.99 -47.75
CA GLY A 169 -13.39 -52.79 -48.41
C GLY A 169 -13.46 -52.04 -49.77
N ARG A 170 -12.29 -51.55 -50.26
CA ARG A 170 -11.96 -51.01 -51.63
C ARG A 170 -12.25 -49.51 -51.98
N ARG A 171 -11.23 -48.91 -52.64
CA ARG A 171 -11.20 -47.73 -53.55
C ARG A 171 -11.24 -48.26 -55.04
N PRO A 172 -11.01 -47.54 -56.18
CA PRO A 172 -10.55 -46.13 -56.39
C PRO A 172 -11.03 -45.34 -57.66
N ALA A 173 -10.60 -44.07 -57.76
CA ALA A 173 -10.27 -43.31 -59.01
C ALA A 173 -11.44 -42.98 -60.01
N ARG A 174 -11.29 -42.21 -61.13
CA ARG A 174 -10.19 -41.38 -61.70
C ARG A 174 -10.73 -40.34 -62.73
N GLY A 175 -10.17 -39.12 -62.77
CA GLY A 175 -10.20 -38.19 -63.94
C GLY A 175 -11.54 -37.48 -64.25
N GLY A 176 -11.59 -36.48 -65.15
CA GLY A 176 -10.49 -35.70 -65.75
C GLY A 176 -10.77 -35.13 -67.15
N ARG A 177 -10.21 -33.94 -67.46
CA ARG A 177 -10.30 -33.14 -68.73
C ARG A 177 -11.62 -32.39 -68.95
N ARG A 178 -11.71 -31.34 -69.80
CA ARG A 178 -10.85 -30.15 -70.13
C ARG A 178 -11.51 -29.43 -71.34
N ARG A 179 -11.27 -28.10 -71.50
CA ARG A 179 -11.32 -27.34 -72.78
C ARG A 179 -12.71 -27.08 -73.43
N ASP A 180 -12.94 -26.04 -74.23
CA ASP A 180 -12.12 -24.84 -74.59
C ASP A 180 -12.98 -23.66 -75.17
N VAL A 181 -12.45 -22.43 -75.04
CA VAL A 181 -12.44 -21.32 -76.05
C VAL A 181 -13.67 -20.40 -76.33
N ALA A 182 -13.32 -19.14 -76.66
CA ALA A 182 -14.02 -18.06 -77.41
C ALA A 182 -15.10 -17.16 -76.76
N THR A 183 -14.74 -15.89 -76.58
CA THR A 183 -15.61 -14.68 -76.60
C THR A 183 -16.09 -14.37 -78.03
N PRO A 184 -17.19 -13.59 -78.26
CA PRO A 184 -17.01 -12.14 -78.47
C PRO A 184 -18.19 -11.17 -78.13
N VAL A 185 -17.82 -9.92 -77.80
CA VAL A 185 -18.47 -8.62 -78.16
C VAL A 185 -19.81 -8.17 -77.48
N ARG A 186 -19.98 -6.84 -77.47
CA ARG A 186 -20.96 -5.91 -76.85
C ARG A 186 -22.13 -5.56 -77.83
N PRO A 187 -23.21 -4.79 -77.52
CA PRO A 187 -23.31 -3.66 -76.56
C PRO A 187 -24.64 -3.52 -75.76
N VAL A 188 -24.91 -2.31 -75.23
CA VAL A 188 -25.98 -1.92 -74.29
C VAL A 188 -26.95 -0.90 -74.94
N PRO A 189 -28.25 -0.92 -74.59
CA PRO A 189 -29.03 0.33 -74.51
C PRO A 189 -30.04 0.44 -73.33
N LEU A 190 -30.08 1.65 -72.73
CA LEU A 190 -31.20 2.49 -72.23
C LEU A 190 -32.48 1.92 -71.53
N GLU A 191 -32.71 2.45 -70.32
CA GLU A 191 -33.93 3.07 -69.71
C GLU A 191 -35.31 2.35 -69.61
N GLU A 192 -35.72 2.06 -68.34
CA GLU A 192 -37.05 2.23 -67.67
C GLU A 192 -38.37 1.63 -68.26
N PRO A 193 -39.50 1.55 -67.49
CA PRO A 193 -39.74 1.70 -66.04
C PRO A 193 -40.52 0.54 -65.34
N LEU A 194 -40.65 0.63 -64.00
CA LEU A 194 -41.73 0.18 -63.10
C LEU A 194 -42.62 -1.07 -63.44
N THR A 195 -42.65 -2.08 -62.56
CA THR A 195 -43.81 -2.44 -61.67
C THR A 195 -43.53 -3.70 -60.81
N ALA A 196 -44.45 -4.06 -59.89
CA ALA A 196 -44.23 -5.05 -58.82
C ALA A 196 -44.84 -6.44 -59.07
N GLY A 197 -44.34 -7.49 -58.38
CA GLY A 197 -44.88 -8.86 -58.49
C GLY A 197 -44.32 -9.87 -57.49
N GLN A 198 -44.91 -9.93 -56.30
CA GLN A 198 -44.99 -11.06 -55.33
C GLN A 198 -43.84 -12.10 -55.22
N ARG A 199 -43.31 -12.28 -54.00
CA ARG A 199 -42.65 -13.53 -53.56
C ARG A 199 -43.38 -14.09 -52.33
N SER A 200 -43.61 -15.40 -52.31
CA SER A 200 -44.38 -16.08 -51.25
C SER A 200 -43.55 -16.36 -50.00
N ALA A 201 -44.16 -16.18 -48.83
CA ALA A 201 -43.51 -16.36 -47.53
C ALA A 201 -43.81 -17.75 -46.92
N ARG A 202 -42.86 -18.26 -46.12
CA ARG A 202 -43.09 -19.28 -45.07
C ARG A 202 -42.44 -18.81 -43.76
N PRO A 203 -42.99 -19.20 -42.59
CA PRO A 203 -43.03 -18.31 -41.43
C PRO A 203 -41.79 -18.34 -40.54
N TRP A 204 -41.40 -17.17 -40.03
CA TRP A 204 -40.27 -16.95 -39.12
C TRP A 204 -40.67 -16.98 -37.62
N LEU A 205 -41.73 -17.72 -37.29
CA LEU A 205 -42.45 -17.59 -36.01
C LEU A 205 -41.76 -18.02 -34.69
N PRO A 206 -40.73 -18.91 -34.63
CA PRO A 206 -40.13 -19.26 -33.34
C PRO A 206 -39.22 -18.15 -32.80
N TYR A 207 -38.61 -17.33 -33.66
CA TYR A 207 -37.67 -16.29 -33.24
C TYR A 207 -38.37 -15.04 -32.69
N SER A 208 -39.51 -14.65 -33.23
CA SER A 208 -40.28 -13.51 -32.69
C SER A 208 -40.81 -13.78 -31.28
N VAL A 209 -41.25 -15.01 -30.99
CA VAL A 209 -41.65 -15.38 -29.61
C VAL A 209 -40.46 -15.37 -28.66
N ALA A 210 -39.30 -15.88 -29.08
CA ALA A 210 -38.08 -15.85 -28.25
C ALA A 210 -37.57 -14.42 -28.00
N VAL A 211 -37.63 -13.53 -29.01
CA VAL A 211 -37.24 -12.12 -28.87
C VAL A 211 -38.25 -11.34 -28.03
N VAL A 212 -39.55 -11.56 -28.18
CA VAL A 212 -40.57 -10.91 -27.34
C VAL A 212 -40.52 -11.42 -25.90
N ALA A 213 -40.30 -12.72 -25.67
CA ALA A 213 -40.09 -13.26 -24.32
C ALA A 213 -38.78 -12.73 -23.70
N GLY A 214 -37.70 -12.66 -24.48
CA GLY A 214 -36.43 -12.07 -24.04
C GLY A 214 -36.57 -10.58 -23.70
N LEU A 215 -37.24 -9.79 -24.54
CA LEU A 215 -37.53 -8.38 -24.28
C LEU A 215 -38.53 -8.19 -23.13
N ALA A 216 -39.48 -9.11 -22.91
CA ALA A 216 -40.37 -9.07 -21.76
C ALA A 216 -39.63 -9.41 -20.46
N VAL A 217 -38.69 -10.36 -20.47
CA VAL A 217 -37.80 -10.65 -19.33
C VAL A 217 -36.82 -9.50 -19.08
N ILE A 218 -36.26 -8.88 -20.13
CA ILE A 218 -35.40 -7.70 -20.00
C ILE A 218 -36.20 -6.48 -19.51
N ALA A 219 -37.43 -6.26 -19.98
CA ALA A 219 -38.30 -5.18 -19.51
C ALA A 219 -38.78 -5.44 -18.07
N ALA A 220 -39.12 -6.68 -17.71
CA ALA A 220 -39.40 -7.06 -16.34
C ALA A 220 -38.18 -6.84 -15.44
N ALA A 221 -36.98 -7.26 -15.88
CA ALA A 221 -35.72 -6.99 -15.19
C ALA A 221 -35.41 -5.49 -15.12
N TYR A 222 -35.79 -4.66 -16.09
CA TYR A 222 -35.61 -3.20 -16.07
C TYR A 222 -36.69 -2.47 -15.24
N VAL A 223 -37.81 -3.12 -14.94
CA VAL A 223 -38.84 -2.63 -14.01
C VAL A 223 -38.55 -3.07 -12.57
N ILE A 224 -38.01 -4.28 -12.39
CA ILE A 224 -37.54 -4.84 -11.10
C ILE A 224 -36.19 -4.21 -10.70
N VAL A 225 -35.32 -3.92 -11.67
CA VAL A 225 -34.11 -3.09 -11.56
C VAL A 225 -34.37 -1.71 -12.17
N ARG A 226 -35.53 -1.13 -11.85
CA ARG A 226 -35.50 0.25 -11.39
C ARG A 226 -34.62 0.28 -10.14
N PRO A 227 -33.89 1.36 -9.84
CA PRO A 227 -33.58 1.61 -8.44
C PRO A 227 -34.93 1.63 -7.72
N ALA A 228 -35.15 0.71 -6.78
CA ALA A 228 -36.27 0.83 -5.86
C ALA A 228 -36.06 2.17 -5.17
N THR A 229 -36.93 3.16 -5.45
CA THR A 229 -36.85 4.47 -4.83
C THR A 229 -36.93 4.24 -3.33
N GLY A 230 -35.82 4.44 -2.64
CA GLY A 230 -35.74 4.22 -1.20
C GLY A 230 -36.84 5.01 -0.49
N PRO A 231 -37.32 4.54 0.68
CA PRO A 231 -38.27 5.32 1.47
C PRO A 231 -37.69 6.72 1.67
N ASP A 232 -38.43 7.77 1.27
CA ASP A 232 -37.89 9.12 1.06
C ASP A 232 -37.05 9.60 2.26
N ARG A 233 -35.73 9.67 2.05
CA ARG A 233 -34.74 10.02 3.08
C ARG A 233 -34.50 11.52 3.19
N SER A 234 -35.13 12.35 2.37
CA SER A 234 -34.92 13.82 2.38
C SER A 234 -35.26 14.49 3.71
N GLY A 235 -36.09 13.85 4.56
CA GLY A 235 -36.38 14.27 5.93
C GLY A 235 -35.51 13.61 7.02
N CYS A 236 -34.55 12.76 6.66
CA CYS A 236 -33.62 12.12 7.59
C CYS A 236 -32.38 13.00 7.85
N VAL A 237 -31.73 12.78 8.99
CA VAL A 237 -30.46 13.45 9.33
C VAL A 237 -29.34 12.86 8.47
N ALA A 238 -28.78 13.64 7.54
CA ALA A 238 -27.60 13.24 6.78
C ALA A 238 -26.37 13.13 7.70
N LEU A 239 -25.66 11.99 7.60
CA LEU A 239 -24.48 11.68 8.40
C LEU A 239 -23.35 11.17 7.50
N GLU A 240 -22.38 12.03 7.23
CA GLU A 240 -21.21 11.71 6.44
C GLU A 240 -20.15 11.00 7.30
N VAL A 241 -19.83 9.77 6.93
CA VAL A 241 -18.87 8.90 7.62
C VAL A 241 -17.63 8.72 6.75
N ASN A 242 -16.46 9.00 7.31
CA ASN A 242 -15.19 8.64 6.68
C ASN A 242 -14.61 7.38 7.35
N SER A 243 -14.25 6.37 6.56
CA SER A 243 -13.65 5.13 7.05
C SER A 243 -12.31 4.85 6.41
N SER A 244 -11.37 4.34 7.20
CA SER A 244 -10.15 3.75 6.66
C SER A 244 -10.44 2.53 5.78
N THR A 245 -9.55 2.31 4.81
CA THR A 245 -9.73 1.47 3.62
C THR A 245 -9.93 -0.01 3.95
N GLU A 246 -9.34 -0.51 5.04
CA GLU A 246 -9.42 -1.93 5.41
C GLU A 246 -10.84 -2.41 5.75
N LYS A 247 -11.75 -1.48 6.10
CA LYS A 247 -13.12 -1.77 6.52
C LYS A 247 -14.19 -0.95 5.77
N ALA A 248 -13.79 -0.09 4.84
CA ALA A 248 -14.70 0.86 4.18
C ALA A 248 -15.87 0.16 3.46
N ASP A 249 -15.60 -0.90 2.70
CA ASP A 249 -16.63 -1.66 1.97
C ASP A 249 -17.62 -2.37 2.90
N LEU A 250 -17.16 -2.84 4.07
CA LEU A 250 -18.03 -3.42 5.09
C LEU A 250 -18.88 -2.33 5.76
N VAL A 251 -18.28 -1.23 6.20
CA VAL A 251 -19.02 -0.14 6.85
C VAL A 251 -20.04 0.49 5.88
N ALA A 252 -19.73 0.59 4.58
CA ALA A 252 -20.69 1.01 3.56
C ALA A 252 -21.88 0.03 3.40
N GLN A 253 -21.62 -1.28 3.40
CA GLN A 253 -22.70 -2.29 3.42
C GLN A 253 -23.54 -2.23 4.71
N LEU A 254 -22.91 -1.99 5.87
CA LEU A 254 -23.61 -1.83 7.14
C LEU A 254 -24.43 -0.54 7.19
N ALA A 255 -23.93 0.57 6.64
CA ALA A 255 -24.68 1.82 6.47
C ALA A 255 -25.89 1.62 5.53
N ALA A 256 -25.73 0.89 4.42
CA ALA A 256 -26.85 0.55 3.55
C ALA A 256 -27.92 -0.30 4.27
N ARG A 257 -27.51 -1.27 5.10
CA ARG A 257 -28.43 -2.05 5.96
C ARG A 257 -29.13 -1.16 7.00
N TYR A 258 -28.41 -0.22 7.63
CA TYR A 258 -28.97 0.76 8.58
C TYR A 258 -30.02 1.66 7.91
N ASN A 259 -29.70 2.21 6.74
CA ASN A 259 -30.58 3.07 5.97
C ASN A 259 -31.88 2.35 5.54
N ALA A 260 -31.80 1.04 5.25
CA ALA A 260 -32.94 0.21 4.89
C ALA A 260 -33.81 -0.28 6.08
N ALA A 261 -33.34 -0.17 7.32
CA ALA A 261 -33.97 -0.81 8.49
C ALA A 261 -35.10 0.00 9.18
N ASP A 262 -35.48 1.17 8.64
CA ASP A 262 -36.34 2.19 9.28
C ASP A 262 -36.03 2.45 10.78
N ARG A 263 -34.74 2.36 11.16
CA ARG A 263 -34.29 2.71 12.51
C ARG A 263 -34.57 4.18 12.80
N ARG A 264 -35.02 4.44 14.03
CA ARG A 264 -35.34 5.78 14.51
C ARG A 264 -34.75 6.05 15.89
N PHE A 265 -34.08 7.18 16.01
CA PHE A 265 -33.62 7.76 17.28
C PHE A 265 -34.42 9.04 17.54
N ALA A 266 -34.97 9.19 18.75
CA ALA A 266 -35.83 10.32 19.12
C ALA A 266 -36.95 10.64 18.09
N GLY A 267 -37.50 9.62 17.43
CA GLY A 267 -38.53 9.72 16.38
C GLY A 267 -38.02 10.07 14.97
N ARG A 268 -36.76 10.47 14.82
CA ARG A 268 -36.11 10.82 13.54
C ARG A 268 -35.37 9.62 12.93
N CYS A 269 -35.16 9.64 11.62
CA CYS A 269 -34.26 8.74 10.90
C CYS A 269 -32.94 9.46 10.55
N ALA A 270 -31.91 8.70 10.16
CA ALA A 270 -30.66 9.23 9.60
C ALA A 270 -30.31 8.53 8.29
N GLU A 271 -29.71 9.25 7.36
CA GLU A 271 -29.13 8.69 6.14
C GLU A 271 -27.61 8.72 6.26
N VAL A 272 -27.00 7.54 6.31
CA VAL A 272 -25.58 7.36 6.55
C VAL A 272 -24.86 7.10 5.23
N THR A 273 -23.92 7.98 4.88
CA THR A 273 -23.06 7.88 3.69
C THR A 273 -21.64 7.53 4.13
N VAL A 274 -20.97 6.58 3.46
CA VAL A 274 -19.63 6.11 3.86
C VAL A 274 -18.61 6.31 2.74
N HIS A 275 -17.53 7.00 3.04
CA HIS A 275 -16.43 7.29 2.12
C HIS A 275 -15.13 6.64 2.59
N GLY A 276 -14.48 5.87 1.72
CA GLY A 276 -13.17 5.28 2.00
C GLY A 276 -12.03 6.29 1.88
N LEU A 277 -11.23 6.46 2.93
CA LEU A 277 -9.97 7.22 2.89
C LEU A 277 -8.98 6.69 3.92
N ASN A 278 -7.75 6.43 3.49
CA ASN A 278 -6.63 6.03 4.35
C ASN A 278 -6.50 6.95 5.60
N SER A 279 -6.25 6.35 6.77
CA SER A 279 -6.25 7.05 8.08
C SER A 279 -5.33 8.27 8.12
N GLY A 280 -4.13 8.20 7.53
CA GLY A 280 -3.21 9.35 7.44
C GLY A 280 -3.75 10.45 6.52
N LYS A 281 -4.22 10.09 5.31
CA LYS A 281 -4.84 11.05 4.35
C LYS A 281 -6.05 11.78 4.96
N ALA A 282 -6.85 11.09 5.78
CA ALA A 282 -7.99 11.67 6.51
C ALA A 282 -7.55 12.58 7.66
N MET A 283 -6.59 12.14 8.47
CA MET A 283 -6.03 12.92 9.58
C MET A 283 -5.40 14.23 9.09
N GLU A 284 -4.65 14.21 7.98
CA GLU A 284 -4.10 15.43 7.37
C GLU A 284 -5.18 16.40 6.87
N ALA A 285 -6.28 15.89 6.31
CA ALA A 285 -7.39 16.72 5.83
C ALA A 285 -8.14 17.41 6.98
N LEU A 286 -8.35 16.71 8.10
CA LEU A 286 -8.91 17.29 9.34
C LEU A 286 -7.94 18.29 9.98
N ALA A 287 -6.65 17.97 10.06
CA ALA A 287 -5.63 18.84 10.64
C ALA A 287 -5.36 20.12 9.81
N ALA A 288 -5.65 20.08 8.50
CA ALA A 288 -5.55 21.24 7.61
C ALA A 288 -6.70 22.25 7.78
N GLY A 289 -7.84 21.87 8.38
CA GLY A 289 -9.03 22.73 8.51
C GLY A 289 -9.73 23.07 7.18
N ASN A 290 -9.27 22.51 6.07
CA ASN A 290 -9.83 22.68 4.73
C ASN A 290 -9.96 21.32 4.05
N TRP A 291 -10.98 20.56 4.47
CA TRP A 291 -11.22 19.20 3.98
C TRP A 291 -11.44 19.18 2.46
N SER A 292 -12.32 20.02 1.91
CA SER A 292 -12.65 20.02 0.48
C SER A 292 -11.48 20.44 -0.42
N GLY A 293 -10.56 21.27 0.07
CA GLY A 293 -9.30 21.59 -0.60
C GLY A 293 -8.23 20.50 -0.53
N ARG A 294 -8.42 19.48 0.31
CA ARG A 294 -7.52 18.31 0.45
C ARG A 294 -8.11 17.02 -0.14
N GLN A 295 -9.43 16.86 -0.09
CA GLN A 295 -10.19 15.69 -0.54
C GLN A 295 -11.35 16.16 -1.46
N PRO A 296 -11.05 16.71 -2.65
CA PRO A 296 -12.07 17.21 -3.55
C PRO A 296 -13.00 16.09 -4.01
N GLY A 297 -14.31 16.30 -3.87
CA GLY A 297 -15.34 15.30 -4.18
C GLY A 297 -15.76 14.42 -2.99
N VAL A 298 -15.03 14.44 -1.87
CA VAL A 298 -15.43 13.74 -0.63
C VAL A 298 -16.04 14.74 0.36
N PRO A 299 -17.29 14.57 0.82
CA PRO A 299 -17.90 15.38 1.87
C PRO A 299 -17.06 15.42 3.16
N ALA A 300 -17.13 16.53 3.90
CA ALA A 300 -16.48 16.63 5.20
C ALA A 300 -17.26 15.78 6.23
N PRO A 301 -16.61 14.84 6.93
CA PRO A 301 -17.30 13.91 7.81
C PRO A 301 -17.80 14.53 9.11
N GLN A 302 -18.86 13.91 9.65
CA GLN A 302 -19.29 14.04 11.05
C GLN A 302 -18.77 12.89 11.91
N VAL A 303 -18.55 11.72 11.28
CA VAL A 303 -17.97 10.54 11.92
C VAL A 303 -16.70 10.13 11.18
N TRP A 304 -15.62 9.91 11.92
CA TRP A 304 -14.35 9.41 11.40
C TRP A 304 -14.02 8.07 12.06
N LEU A 305 -13.73 7.07 11.23
CA LEU A 305 -13.41 5.69 11.62
C LEU A 305 -11.99 5.36 11.16
N PRO A 306 -10.94 5.93 11.76
CA PRO A 306 -9.57 5.53 11.46
C PRO A 306 -9.34 4.07 11.90
N THR A 307 -8.20 3.53 11.54
CA THR A 307 -7.78 2.19 11.94
C THR A 307 -7.37 2.13 13.43
N SER A 308 -6.91 3.24 14.02
CA SER A 308 -6.46 3.28 15.42
C SER A 308 -6.45 4.70 16.03
N SER A 309 -6.60 4.78 17.35
CA SER A 309 -6.43 6.00 18.17
C SER A 309 -5.02 6.62 18.13
N LEU A 310 -4.03 5.96 17.53
CA LEU A 310 -2.75 6.60 17.20
C LEU A 310 -2.96 7.86 16.32
N TRP A 311 -3.96 7.85 15.44
CA TRP A 311 -4.29 8.98 14.57
C TRP A 311 -5.10 10.07 15.27
N THR A 312 -5.97 9.72 16.22
CA THR A 312 -6.73 10.70 17.02
C THR A 312 -5.80 11.46 17.96
N GLY A 313 -4.88 10.76 18.63
CA GLY A 313 -3.82 11.38 19.42
C GLY A 313 -2.98 12.37 18.61
N ARG A 314 -2.64 12.04 17.36
CA ARG A 314 -1.89 12.95 16.46
C ARG A 314 -2.73 14.15 16.00
N LEU A 315 -4.01 13.96 15.66
CA LEU A 315 -4.90 15.06 15.27
C LEU A 315 -5.03 16.09 16.40
N ARG A 316 -5.28 15.63 17.64
CA ARG A 316 -5.29 16.49 18.84
C ARG A 316 -4.02 17.33 18.96
N LEU A 317 -2.85 16.73 18.82
CA LEU A 317 -1.57 17.44 18.90
C LEU A 317 -1.44 18.53 17.81
N LEU A 318 -1.92 18.26 16.59
CA LEU A 318 -1.86 19.22 15.48
C LEU A 318 -2.87 20.37 15.65
N ASP A 319 -4.03 20.12 16.25
CA ASP A 319 -4.96 21.17 16.67
C ASP A 319 -4.35 22.05 17.77
N GLU A 320 -3.77 21.44 18.81
CA GLU A 320 -3.10 22.14 19.91
C GLU A 320 -1.92 23.01 19.42
N GLN A 321 -1.07 22.48 18.53
CA GLN A 321 0.02 23.23 17.89
C GLN A 321 -0.48 24.37 16.99
N ALA A 322 -1.67 24.25 16.42
CA ALA A 322 -2.32 25.29 15.62
C ALA A 322 -3.14 26.29 16.45
N GLY A 323 -3.15 26.17 17.78
CA GLY A 323 -3.96 27.02 18.67
C GLY A 323 -5.46 26.80 18.56
N ARG A 324 -5.90 25.64 18.04
CA ARG A 324 -7.31 25.28 17.89
C ARG A 324 -7.80 24.43 19.08
N ALA A 325 -9.11 24.42 19.27
CA ALA A 325 -9.74 23.40 20.11
C ALA A 325 -9.50 22.01 19.48
N ALA A 326 -9.10 21.04 20.30
CA ALA A 326 -8.84 19.68 19.85
C ALA A 326 -10.11 19.04 19.27
N GLN A 327 -10.04 18.55 18.04
CA GLN A 327 -11.12 17.77 17.40
C GLN A 327 -11.28 16.39 18.05
N THR A 328 -10.25 15.90 18.74
CA THR A 328 -10.17 14.54 19.31
C THR A 328 -9.68 14.52 20.78
N PRO A 329 -10.41 15.14 21.72
CA PRO A 329 -9.98 15.25 23.11
C PRO A 329 -10.24 13.99 23.96
N GLY A 330 -11.09 13.07 23.50
CA GLY A 330 -11.61 11.97 24.30
C GLY A 330 -10.93 10.61 24.09
N ARG A 331 -11.49 9.59 24.76
CA ARG A 331 -11.37 8.19 24.34
C ARG A 331 -12.61 7.81 23.54
N TYR A 332 -12.45 6.91 22.58
CA TYR A 332 -13.49 6.54 21.63
C TYR A 332 -13.79 5.04 21.71
N PRO A 333 -15.05 4.61 21.55
CA PRO A 333 -15.40 3.20 21.54
C PRO A 333 -14.93 2.54 20.23
N SER A 334 -14.42 1.31 20.33
CA SER A 334 -14.14 0.48 19.15
C SER A 334 -15.42 0.00 18.49
N ILE A 335 -15.39 -0.24 17.18
CA ILE A 335 -16.40 -1.05 16.46
C ILE A 335 -15.86 -2.41 16.02
N ALA A 336 -14.54 -2.55 15.97
CA ALA A 336 -13.78 -3.75 15.64
C ALA A 336 -12.37 -3.59 16.21
N ASN A 337 -11.60 -4.67 16.31
CA ASN A 337 -10.19 -4.63 16.69
C ASN A 337 -9.36 -5.54 15.77
N SER A 338 -8.13 -5.12 15.45
CA SER A 338 -7.15 -5.95 14.75
C SER A 338 -5.75 -5.78 15.35
N PRO A 339 -5.12 -6.82 15.91
CA PRO A 339 -3.73 -6.77 16.33
C PRO A 339 -2.78 -6.59 15.15
N LEU A 340 -1.67 -5.87 15.36
CA LEU A 340 -0.55 -5.88 14.41
C LEU A 340 0.15 -7.24 14.44
N VAL A 341 0.53 -7.77 13.28
CA VAL A 341 1.18 -9.07 13.12
C VAL A 341 2.32 -9.01 12.12
N ILE A 342 3.32 -9.87 12.31
CA ILE A 342 4.32 -10.16 11.29
C ILE A 342 3.77 -11.34 10.48
N ALA A 343 3.15 -11.06 9.34
CA ALA A 343 2.60 -12.08 8.47
C ALA A 343 3.73 -12.74 7.67
N MET A 344 3.79 -14.08 7.67
CA MET A 344 4.86 -14.82 6.99
C MET A 344 4.29 -15.98 6.16
N PRO A 345 4.85 -16.30 4.97
CA PRO A 345 4.50 -17.52 4.24
C PRO A 345 4.64 -18.76 5.12
N LEU A 346 3.68 -19.69 5.08
CA LEU A 346 3.53 -20.80 6.03
C LEU A 346 4.84 -21.52 6.37
N GLU A 347 5.63 -21.92 5.37
CA GLU A 347 6.93 -22.60 5.62
C GLU A 347 7.93 -21.72 6.37
N LYS A 348 8.03 -20.44 6.01
CA LYS A 348 8.91 -19.45 6.65
C LYS A 348 8.47 -19.20 8.09
N GLY A 349 7.16 -19.02 8.30
CA GLY A 349 6.55 -18.75 9.60
C GLY A 349 6.59 -19.94 10.57
N GLU A 350 6.36 -21.17 10.12
CA GLU A 350 6.47 -22.35 10.99
C GLU A 350 7.91 -22.63 11.43
N LEU A 351 8.90 -22.45 10.56
CA LEU A 351 10.32 -22.58 10.93
C LEU A 351 10.75 -21.52 11.96
N VAL A 352 10.19 -20.32 11.84
CA VAL A 352 10.28 -19.21 12.81
C VAL A 352 9.68 -19.64 14.15
N ARG A 353 8.42 -20.07 14.19
CA ARG A 353 7.70 -20.49 15.42
C ARG A 353 8.37 -21.67 16.13
N GLN A 354 8.95 -22.62 15.38
CA GLN A 354 9.68 -23.77 15.93
C GLN A 354 10.91 -23.39 16.77
N ARG A 355 11.44 -22.16 16.64
CA ARG A 355 12.53 -21.67 17.50
C ARG A 355 12.06 -20.95 18.78
N GLY A 356 10.75 -20.80 18.98
CA GLY A 356 10.14 -20.22 20.18
C GLY A 356 9.46 -18.88 19.93
N LYS A 357 9.19 -18.13 21.02
CA LYS A 357 8.62 -16.77 20.95
C LYS A 357 9.69 -15.78 20.48
N LEU A 358 9.75 -15.53 19.18
CA LEU A 358 10.66 -14.57 18.55
C LEU A 358 10.18 -13.12 18.75
N GLY A 359 11.09 -12.22 19.04
CA GLY A 359 10.85 -10.78 19.10
C GLY A 359 11.29 -10.04 17.85
N TRP A 360 10.96 -8.75 17.76
CA TRP A 360 11.53 -7.82 16.77
C TRP A 360 13.06 -7.80 16.82
N ALA A 361 13.65 -7.97 18.00
CA ALA A 361 15.09 -8.10 18.16
C ALA A 361 15.68 -9.36 17.48
N ASP A 362 14.92 -10.46 17.40
CA ASP A 362 15.33 -11.68 16.71
C ASP A 362 15.12 -11.56 15.20
N VAL A 363 14.03 -10.93 14.76
CA VAL A 363 13.81 -10.57 13.34
C VAL A 363 14.94 -9.69 12.80
N LEU A 364 15.47 -8.78 13.62
CA LEU A 364 16.70 -8.02 13.35
C LEU A 364 17.96 -8.89 13.22
N GLY A 365 18.04 -10.02 13.93
CA GLY A 365 19.13 -10.98 13.80
C GLY A 365 19.17 -11.69 12.44
N LEU A 366 18.05 -11.65 11.70
CA LEU A 366 17.91 -12.15 10.34
C LEU A 366 18.22 -11.07 9.30
N SER A 367 18.01 -9.80 9.67
CA SER A 367 17.99 -8.64 8.76
C SER A 367 19.40 -8.14 8.43
N GLY A 368 20.19 -9.02 7.83
CA GLY A 368 21.57 -8.79 7.40
C GLY A 368 22.04 -9.88 6.43
N ASP A 369 23.33 -9.89 6.11
CA ASP A 369 23.92 -10.73 5.05
C ASP A 369 23.74 -12.24 5.27
N THR A 370 23.49 -12.68 6.51
CA THR A 370 23.17 -14.06 6.86
C THR A 370 21.77 -14.48 6.42
N GLY A 371 20.77 -13.59 6.48
CA GLY A 371 19.38 -13.89 6.11
C GLY A 371 18.86 -15.22 6.68
N TRP A 372 18.24 -16.02 5.82
CA TRP A 372 17.71 -17.33 6.17
C TRP A 372 18.77 -18.41 6.42
N SER A 373 20.05 -18.17 6.15
CA SER A 373 21.13 -19.11 6.54
C SER A 373 21.24 -19.26 8.07
N ALA A 374 20.82 -18.25 8.85
CA ALA A 374 20.70 -18.34 10.31
C ALA A 374 19.69 -19.42 10.77
N PHE A 375 18.70 -19.75 9.94
CA PHE A 375 17.76 -20.87 10.13
C PHE A 375 18.23 -22.18 9.48
N GLY A 376 19.38 -22.18 8.79
CA GLY A 376 19.83 -23.32 7.98
C GLY A 376 19.14 -23.42 6.61
N ARG A 377 18.51 -22.34 6.13
CA ARG A 377 17.80 -22.27 4.83
C ARG A 377 18.43 -21.22 3.89
N PRO A 378 19.72 -21.32 3.53
CA PRO A 378 20.39 -20.32 2.70
C PRO A 378 19.75 -20.13 1.32
N GLU A 379 19.03 -21.13 0.81
CA GLU A 379 18.29 -21.07 -0.46
C GLU A 379 17.05 -20.15 -0.43
N TRP A 380 16.65 -19.68 0.76
CA TRP A 380 15.64 -18.62 0.91
C TRP A 380 16.25 -17.20 0.92
N GLY A 381 17.59 -17.08 0.82
CA GLY A 381 18.28 -15.81 0.64
C GLY A 381 18.22 -14.85 1.84
N ARG A 382 18.23 -13.55 1.54
CA ARG A 382 18.19 -12.45 2.54
C ARG A 382 16.84 -12.39 3.25
N PHE A 383 16.83 -11.95 4.51
CA PHE A 383 15.57 -11.65 5.19
C PHE A 383 15.11 -10.23 4.87
N THR A 384 14.14 -10.14 3.97
CA THR A 384 13.44 -8.92 3.56
C THR A 384 12.02 -8.89 4.11
N PHE A 385 11.45 -7.71 4.33
CA PHE A 385 10.02 -7.60 4.64
C PHE A 385 9.35 -6.41 3.93
N GLY A 386 8.04 -6.55 3.71
CA GLY A 386 7.17 -5.45 3.32
C GLY A 386 6.63 -4.73 4.55
N LYS A 387 6.54 -3.40 4.48
CA LYS A 387 6.02 -2.55 5.54
C LYS A 387 5.51 -1.27 4.91
N ASP A 388 4.36 -0.79 5.35
CA ASP A 388 3.78 0.42 4.76
C ASP A 388 4.46 1.73 5.23
N ASN A 389 4.23 2.81 4.48
CA ASN A 389 4.69 4.15 4.80
C ASN A 389 3.97 4.67 6.06
N PRO A 390 4.68 4.99 7.16
CA PRO A 390 4.08 5.28 8.45
C PRO A 390 3.37 6.65 8.53
N ASN A 391 3.53 7.51 7.53
CA ASN A 391 2.79 8.78 7.47
C ASN A 391 1.35 8.58 6.94
N LEU A 392 1.09 7.45 6.29
CA LEU A 392 -0.19 7.14 5.64
C LEU A 392 -0.87 5.93 6.31
N SER A 393 -0.20 4.77 6.29
CA SER A 393 -0.77 3.52 6.80
C SER A 393 -0.56 3.35 8.31
N THR A 394 -1.61 2.88 8.97
CA THR A 394 -1.60 2.50 10.39
C THR A 394 -0.67 1.31 10.66
N SER A 395 -0.61 0.32 9.75
CA SER A 395 0.31 -0.82 9.87
C SER A 395 1.76 -0.34 9.86
N GLY A 396 2.09 0.56 8.93
CA GLY A 396 3.40 1.20 8.85
C GLY A 396 3.74 1.99 10.11
N LEU A 397 2.80 2.80 10.61
CA LEU A 397 2.94 3.60 11.83
C LEU A 397 3.21 2.71 13.05
N ALA A 398 2.32 1.75 13.31
CA ALA A 398 2.41 0.84 14.43
C ALA A 398 3.68 -0.03 14.38
N ALA A 399 4.08 -0.52 13.20
CA ALA A 399 5.34 -1.23 13.00
C ALA A 399 6.58 -0.37 13.31
N THR A 400 6.53 0.92 12.95
CA THR A 400 7.60 1.88 13.28
C THR A 400 7.71 2.08 14.79
N ILE A 401 6.59 2.33 15.48
CA ILE A 401 6.59 2.51 16.93
C ILE A 401 7.00 1.21 17.65
N ALA A 402 6.54 0.04 17.19
CA ALA A 402 6.91 -1.27 17.74
C ALA A 402 8.42 -1.52 17.64
N THR A 403 9.05 -1.08 16.54
CA THR A 403 10.51 -1.12 16.38
C THR A 403 11.23 -0.27 17.45
N TYR A 404 10.71 0.90 17.79
CA TYR A 404 11.26 1.71 18.89
C TYR A 404 11.02 1.05 20.27
N TYR A 405 9.86 0.44 20.50
CA TYR A 405 9.57 -0.29 21.74
C TYR A 405 10.52 -1.47 21.94
N ALA A 406 10.77 -2.27 20.91
CA ALA A 406 11.77 -3.33 20.92
C ALA A 406 13.20 -2.81 21.13
N ALA A 407 13.56 -1.68 20.51
CA ALA A 407 14.86 -1.04 20.68
C ALA A 407 15.16 -0.61 22.14
N VAL A 408 14.13 -0.19 22.88
CA VAL A 408 14.23 0.16 24.30
C VAL A 408 13.87 -0.99 25.27
N ARG A 409 13.41 -2.13 24.73
CA ARG A 409 12.92 -3.32 25.46
C ARG A 409 11.83 -2.99 26.49
N ARG A 410 10.81 -2.23 26.09
CA ARG A 410 9.62 -1.89 26.91
C ARG A 410 8.35 -1.96 26.08
N SER A 411 7.21 -2.07 26.76
CA SER A 411 5.87 -2.02 26.18
C SER A 411 5.12 -0.69 26.42
N SER A 412 5.68 0.20 27.23
CA SER A 412 5.09 1.46 27.69
C SER A 412 6.14 2.57 27.83
N ASP A 413 5.67 3.80 28.03
CA ASP A 413 6.48 4.96 28.46
C ASP A 413 7.63 5.36 27.52
N LEU A 414 7.50 5.10 26.22
CA LEU A 414 8.50 5.55 25.23
C LEU A 414 8.56 7.09 25.21
N THR A 415 9.74 7.66 25.42
CA THR A 415 9.92 9.13 25.50
C THR A 415 10.70 9.70 24.31
N LYS A 416 10.57 11.01 24.07
CA LYS A 416 11.42 11.72 23.08
C LYS A 416 12.93 11.56 23.36
N ALA A 417 13.32 11.41 24.63
CA ALA A 417 14.71 11.17 25.02
C ALA A 417 15.21 9.76 24.68
N ASP A 418 14.31 8.78 24.54
CA ASP A 418 14.66 7.44 24.06
C ASP A 418 14.96 7.43 22.56
N LEU A 419 14.17 8.14 21.76
CA LEU A 419 14.31 8.21 20.30
C LEU A 419 15.69 8.74 19.87
N ALA A 420 16.27 9.62 20.69
CA ALA A 420 17.56 10.26 20.49
C ALA A 420 18.77 9.40 20.91
N LYS A 421 18.57 8.24 21.55
CA LYS A 421 19.67 7.36 21.98
C LYS A 421 20.34 6.72 20.74
N PRO A 422 21.66 6.89 20.50
CA PRO A 422 22.30 6.40 19.28
C PRO A 422 22.10 4.90 19.01
N ALA A 423 22.06 4.07 20.06
CA ALA A 423 21.77 2.64 19.95
C ALA A 423 20.35 2.34 19.42
N VAL A 424 19.35 3.13 19.85
CA VAL A 424 17.96 3.04 19.37
C VAL A 424 17.88 3.50 17.92
N THR A 425 18.49 4.64 17.59
CA THR A 425 18.57 5.16 16.22
C THR A 425 19.23 4.17 15.26
N GLN A 426 20.30 3.47 15.70
CA GLN A 426 20.98 2.44 14.92
C GLN A 426 20.16 1.15 14.79
N PHE A 427 19.42 0.75 15.84
CA PHE A 427 18.51 -0.41 15.82
C PHE A 427 17.38 -0.20 14.81
N VAL A 428 16.70 0.95 14.87
CA VAL A 428 15.63 1.32 13.94
C VAL A 428 16.17 1.36 12.50
N ARG A 429 17.33 1.99 12.26
CA ARG A 429 17.95 2.03 10.93
C ARG A 429 18.25 0.64 10.36
N ARG A 430 18.63 -0.35 11.19
CA ARG A 430 18.84 -1.74 10.73
C ARG A 430 17.53 -2.44 10.34
N ILE A 431 16.42 -2.17 11.03
CA ILE A 431 15.08 -2.62 10.60
C ILE A 431 14.76 -2.01 9.23
N GLU A 432 14.80 -0.68 9.12
CA GLU A 432 14.41 0.02 7.89
C GLU A 432 15.29 -0.38 6.68
N ALA A 433 16.58 -0.66 6.88
CA ALA A 433 17.50 -1.11 5.82
C ALA A 433 17.14 -2.47 5.18
N ASN A 434 16.21 -3.23 5.77
CA ASN A 434 15.75 -4.52 5.26
C ASN A 434 14.28 -4.51 4.80
N VAL A 435 13.66 -3.33 4.77
CA VAL A 435 12.45 -3.11 3.97
C VAL A 435 12.81 -3.28 2.50
N SER A 436 12.06 -4.13 1.78
CA SER A 436 12.21 -4.32 0.33
C SER A 436 11.71 -3.08 -0.44
N HIS A 437 10.50 -2.65 -0.08
CA HIS A 437 9.79 -1.49 -0.58
C HIS A 437 8.68 -1.15 0.43
N TYR A 438 8.17 0.08 0.38
CA TYR A 438 7.01 0.49 1.16
C TYR A 438 5.70 0.44 0.32
N SER A 439 4.54 0.48 0.97
CA SER A 439 3.20 0.67 0.37
C SER A 439 2.49 1.84 1.05
N ASP A 440 1.51 2.50 0.42
CA ASP A 440 0.60 3.42 1.13
C ASP A 440 -0.60 2.70 1.77
N ASP A 441 -0.89 1.46 1.37
CA ASP A 441 -1.99 0.63 1.88
C ASP A 441 -1.59 -0.85 2.04
N SER A 442 -1.95 -1.46 3.18
CA SER A 442 -1.73 -2.90 3.46
C SER A 442 -2.60 -3.80 2.59
N VAL A 443 -3.79 -3.34 2.19
CA VAL A 443 -4.76 -4.12 1.42
C VAL A 443 -4.23 -4.34 0.01
N ASP A 444 -3.72 -3.28 -0.64
CA ASP A 444 -3.12 -3.37 -1.97
C ASP A 444 -1.84 -4.23 -1.96
N LEU A 445 -1.01 -4.12 -0.91
CA LEU A 445 0.21 -4.93 -0.74
C LEU A 445 -0.08 -6.43 -0.64
N LEU A 446 -1.19 -6.82 -0.01
CA LEU A 446 -1.59 -8.23 0.10
C LEU A 446 -2.40 -8.72 -1.11
N ARG A 447 -3.11 -7.84 -1.82
CA ARG A 447 -3.68 -8.14 -3.15
C ARG A 447 -2.58 -8.47 -4.15
N ASP A 448 -1.53 -7.66 -4.22
CA ASP A 448 -0.36 -7.88 -5.09
C ASP A 448 0.34 -9.22 -4.78
N LEU A 449 0.44 -9.57 -3.50
CA LEU A 449 1.00 -10.86 -3.07
C LEU A 449 0.10 -12.04 -3.45
N ALA A 450 -1.23 -11.89 -3.35
CA ALA A 450 -2.19 -12.93 -3.73
C ALA A 450 -2.23 -13.12 -5.25
N GLU A 451 -2.15 -12.04 -6.03
CA GLU A 451 -2.03 -12.10 -7.48
C GLU A 451 -0.71 -12.74 -7.92
N ALA A 452 0.42 -12.37 -7.31
CA ALA A 452 1.72 -12.97 -7.60
C ALA A 452 1.73 -14.48 -7.30
N ASP A 453 1.17 -14.89 -6.17
CA ASP A 453 1.07 -16.30 -5.80
C ASP A 453 0.10 -17.08 -6.70
N LEU A 454 -1.11 -16.59 -6.96
CA LEU A 454 -2.08 -17.29 -7.82
C LEU A 454 -1.68 -17.29 -9.30
N GLY A 455 -1.11 -16.18 -9.77
CA GLY A 455 -0.78 -15.91 -11.16
C GLY A 455 0.43 -16.66 -11.70
N GLY A 456 1.18 -17.42 -10.89
CA GLY A 456 2.46 -18.03 -11.27
C GLY A 456 2.47 -18.92 -12.54
N ALA A 457 1.33 -19.40 -13.02
CA ALA A 457 1.22 -20.12 -14.30
C ALA A 457 1.09 -19.19 -15.54
N ALA A 458 0.62 -17.95 -15.36
CA ALA A 458 0.45 -16.94 -16.41
C ALA A 458 1.54 -15.85 -16.36
N LEU A 459 1.94 -15.44 -15.15
CA LEU A 459 3.06 -14.53 -14.88
C LEU A 459 4.43 -15.23 -15.01
N GLY A 460 4.47 -16.56 -14.83
CA GLY A 460 5.71 -17.34 -14.83
C GLY A 460 6.69 -16.83 -13.78
N ALA A 461 7.95 -16.65 -14.19
CA ALA A 461 9.04 -16.15 -13.34
C ALA A 461 8.73 -14.80 -12.66
N ALA A 462 7.91 -13.93 -13.26
CA ALA A 462 7.53 -12.65 -12.67
C ALA A 462 6.65 -12.79 -11.41
N GLY A 463 5.72 -13.75 -11.41
CA GLY A 463 4.90 -14.05 -10.22
C GLY A 463 5.75 -14.71 -9.13
N ASP A 464 6.58 -15.66 -9.53
CA ASP A 464 7.57 -16.32 -8.67
C ASP A 464 8.57 -15.33 -8.02
N ALA A 465 8.97 -14.27 -8.73
CA ALA A 465 9.83 -13.22 -8.20
C ALA A 465 9.09 -12.33 -7.19
N ARG A 466 7.92 -11.78 -7.56
CA ARG A 466 7.07 -10.97 -6.65
C ARG A 466 6.75 -11.71 -5.35
N ALA A 467 6.37 -12.99 -5.42
CA ALA A 467 6.01 -13.80 -4.26
C ALA A 467 7.19 -14.19 -3.36
N ARG A 468 8.44 -14.16 -3.87
CA ARG A 468 9.66 -14.54 -3.11
C ARG A 468 10.46 -13.36 -2.58
N ASP A 469 10.31 -12.17 -3.16
CA ASP A 469 10.98 -10.91 -2.79
C ASP A 469 10.81 -10.53 -1.31
N MET A 470 9.72 -10.98 -0.67
CA MET A 470 9.43 -10.77 0.74
C MET A 470 9.54 -12.05 1.58
N SER A 471 10.01 -11.91 2.81
CA SER A 471 10.05 -12.97 3.82
C SER A 471 9.05 -12.79 4.96
N ALA A 472 8.60 -11.56 5.17
CA ALA A 472 7.44 -11.22 5.98
C ALA A 472 6.75 -9.97 5.42
N VAL A 473 5.53 -9.68 5.89
CA VAL A 473 4.86 -8.38 5.72
C VAL A 473 4.31 -7.95 7.08
N VAL A 474 4.49 -6.70 7.49
CA VAL A 474 3.95 -6.20 8.76
C VAL A 474 2.60 -5.55 8.52
N VAL A 475 1.53 -6.24 8.96
CA VAL A 475 0.14 -5.94 8.61
C VAL A 475 -0.78 -6.17 9.81
N GLN A 476 -2.07 -6.03 9.58
CA GLN A 476 -3.14 -6.27 10.54
C GLN A 476 -3.61 -7.75 10.48
N GLU A 477 -4.12 -8.31 11.58
CA GLU A 477 -4.48 -9.72 11.71
C GLU A 477 -5.64 -10.15 10.78
N GLU A 478 -6.65 -9.31 10.61
CA GLU A 478 -7.77 -9.54 9.69
C GLU A 478 -7.32 -9.64 8.24
N LEU A 479 -6.28 -8.89 7.84
CA LEU A 479 -5.78 -8.93 6.48
C LEU A 479 -5.05 -10.25 6.18
N VAL A 480 -4.46 -10.91 7.19
CA VAL A 480 -3.93 -12.28 7.07
C VAL A 480 -5.07 -13.28 6.87
N TYR A 481 -6.20 -13.10 7.57
CA TYR A 481 -7.40 -13.89 7.37
C TYR A 481 -7.99 -13.68 5.96
N GLN A 482 -8.19 -12.43 5.53
CA GLN A 482 -8.76 -12.09 4.22
C GLN A 482 -7.87 -12.54 3.06
N TYR A 483 -6.54 -12.52 3.21
CA TYR A 483 -5.61 -13.16 2.28
C TYR A 483 -5.82 -14.69 2.24
N ASN A 484 -5.77 -15.37 3.39
CA ASN A 484 -5.89 -16.83 3.48
C ASN A 484 -7.24 -17.37 2.98
N GLU A 485 -8.32 -16.62 3.19
CA GLU A 485 -9.67 -16.98 2.73
C GLU A 485 -9.95 -16.55 1.28
N GLY A 486 -8.99 -15.91 0.61
CA GLY A 486 -9.10 -15.53 -0.82
C GLY A 486 -9.95 -14.28 -1.07
N GLN A 487 -10.28 -13.48 -0.05
CA GLN A 487 -11.01 -12.22 -0.20
C GLN A 487 -10.15 -11.14 -0.87
N LEU A 488 -8.82 -11.17 -0.66
CA LEU A 488 -7.86 -10.27 -1.30
C LEU A 488 -7.32 -10.80 -2.65
N SER A 489 -7.89 -11.87 -3.20
CA SER A 489 -7.43 -12.45 -4.46
C SER A 489 -8.16 -11.86 -5.68
N PRO A 490 -7.53 -11.80 -6.88
CA PRO A 490 -8.14 -11.23 -8.09
C PRO A 490 -9.48 -11.86 -8.50
N THR A 491 -9.73 -13.10 -8.09
CA THR A 491 -11.07 -13.71 -8.07
C THR A 491 -11.44 -13.97 -6.60
N PRO A 492 -12.43 -13.27 -6.04
CA PRO A 492 -12.83 -13.43 -4.64
C PRO A 492 -13.19 -14.89 -4.29
N GLY A 493 -12.68 -15.35 -3.15
CA GLY A 493 -12.82 -16.73 -2.67
C GLY A 493 -11.84 -17.74 -3.29
N GLN A 494 -11.02 -17.34 -4.28
CA GLN A 494 -9.90 -18.16 -4.73
C GLN A 494 -8.75 -18.05 -3.71
N LYS A 495 -8.57 -19.06 -2.86
CA LYS A 495 -7.51 -19.06 -1.85
C LYS A 495 -6.11 -19.16 -2.46
N PRO A 496 -5.13 -18.34 -2.01
CA PRO A 496 -3.72 -18.49 -2.38
C PRO A 496 -3.16 -19.90 -2.15
N ARG A 497 -2.20 -20.30 -3.00
CA ARG A 497 -1.45 -21.56 -2.92
C ARG A 497 -0.55 -21.59 -1.68
N VAL A 498 0.05 -20.45 -1.35
CA VAL A 498 0.90 -20.29 -0.15
C VAL A 498 0.18 -19.40 0.87
N PRO A 499 -0.48 -19.99 1.89
CA PRO A 499 -1.10 -19.19 2.95
C PRO A 499 -0.05 -18.51 3.84
N LEU A 500 -0.46 -17.42 4.47
CA LEU A 500 0.29 -16.70 5.48
C LEU A 500 -0.02 -17.22 6.89
N VAL A 501 0.88 -16.99 7.84
CA VAL A 501 0.63 -17.15 9.28
C VAL A 501 0.94 -15.85 10.01
N ALA A 502 0.13 -15.52 11.01
CA ALA A 502 0.36 -14.40 11.91
C ALA A 502 1.42 -14.77 12.95
N VAL A 503 2.56 -14.09 12.96
CA VAL A 503 3.57 -14.20 14.01
C VAL A 503 3.46 -12.97 14.91
N HIS A 504 3.13 -13.19 16.19
CA HIS A 504 3.07 -12.15 17.20
C HIS A 504 4.45 -12.00 17.88
N PRO A 505 5.05 -10.80 17.91
CA PRO A 505 6.35 -10.57 18.54
C PRO A 505 6.34 -10.85 20.05
N SER A 506 7.45 -11.35 20.59
CA SER A 506 7.57 -11.68 22.01
C SER A 506 7.58 -10.46 22.94
N GLU A 507 7.90 -9.26 22.43
CA GLU A 507 7.76 -8.01 23.19
C GLU A 507 6.30 -7.56 23.35
N GLY A 508 5.40 -8.03 22.49
CA GLY A 508 4.00 -7.60 22.40
C GLY A 508 3.62 -7.04 21.02
N THR A 509 2.43 -6.47 20.92
CA THR A 509 1.89 -5.88 19.68
C THR A 509 1.00 -4.66 19.92
N PHE A 510 0.67 -3.89 18.88
CA PHE A 510 -0.40 -2.90 18.95
C PHE A 510 -1.77 -3.53 18.72
N ASN A 511 -2.75 -3.16 19.53
CA ASN A 511 -4.15 -3.34 19.22
C ASN A 511 -4.61 -2.17 18.34
N LEU A 512 -4.84 -2.40 17.05
CA LEU A 512 -5.46 -1.40 16.18
C LEU A 512 -6.96 -1.42 16.50
N ASP A 513 -7.43 -0.32 17.06
CA ASP A 513 -8.66 -0.25 17.88
C ASP A 513 -9.89 0.26 17.13
N HIS A 514 -9.75 0.51 15.81
CA HIS A 514 -10.74 1.05 14.87
C HIS A 514 -11.81 1.93 15.56
N PRO A 515 -11.41 3.07 16.18
CA PRO A 515 -12.28 3.85 17.05
C PRO A 515 -13.37 4.60 16.28
N TYR A 516 -14.54 4.74 16.90
CA TYR A 516 -15.66 5.52 16.39
C TYR A 516 -15.58 6.97 16.87
N VAL A 517 -15.06 7.88 16.03
CA VAL A 517 -14.85 9.28 16.37
C VAL A 517 -16.00 10.13 15.85
N VAL A 518 -16.86 10.64 16.74
CA VAL A 518 -17.77 11.74 16.40
C VAL A 518 -17.00 13.05 16.48
N LEU A 519 -16.98 13.80 15.39
CA LEU A 519 -16.24 15.06 15.26
C LEU A 519 -17.06 16.25 15.76
N PRO A 520 -16.45 17.33 16.30
CA PRO A 520 -17.17 18.53 16.75
C PRO A 520 -17.89 19.31 15.64
N SER A 521 -17.72 18.92 14.37
CA SER A 521 -18.48 19.41 13.22
C SER A 521 -19.93 18.91 13.18
N ALA A 522 -20.24 17.83 13.90
CA ALA A 522 -21.59 17.25 13.96
C ALA A 522 -22.53 18.11 14.82
N ASP A 523 -23.69 18.49 14.29
CA ASP A 523 -24.74 19.13 15.09
C ASP A 523 -25.41 18.16 16.09
N ALA A 524 -26.29 18.65 16.96
CA ALA A 524 -26.93 17.82 17.99
C ALA A 524 -27.80 16.67 17.43
N ALA A 525 -28.36 16.81 16.23
CA ALA A 525 -29.11 15.75 15.56
C ALA A 525 -28.16 14.74 14.89
N GLN A 526 -27.05 15.19 14.31
CA GLN A 526 -26.00 14.35 13.75
C GLN A 526 -25.24 13.58 14.84
N GLN A 527 -25.01 14.17 16.01
CA GLN A 527 -24.47 13.47 17.18
C GLN A 527 -25.40 12.34 17.66
N ALA A 528 -26.72 12.58 17.70
CA ALA A 528 -27.70 11.55 18.04
C ALA A 528 -27.80 10.44 16.97
N ALA A 529 -27.74 10.80 15.69
CA ALA A 529 -27.65 9.86 14.57
C ALA A 529 -26.39 8.98 14.66
N ALA A 530 -25.26 9.60 14.98
CA ALA A 530 -23.99 8.89 15.15
C ALA A 530 -24.00 7.94 16.35
N GLN A 531 -24.76 8.25 17.42
CA GLN A 531 -24.92 7.35 18.57
C GLN A 531 -25.77 6.11 18.23
N ASP A 532 -26.88 6.26 17.47
CA ASP A 532 -27.66 5.07 17.02
C ASP A 532 -26.89 4.25 15.98
N PHE A 533 -26.13 4.89 15.07
CA PHE A 533 -25.29 4.15 14.12
C PHE A 533 -24.13 3.42 14.80
N LEU A 534 -23.52 3.98 15.84
CA LEU A 534 -22.55 3.26 16.70
C LEU A 534 -23.18 2.03 17.35
N ALA A 535 -24.34 2.20 17.99
CA ALA A 535 -25.06 1.09 18.62
C ALA A 535 -25.40 -0.01 17.60
N PHE A 536 -25.88 0.37 16.41
CA PHE A 536 -26.12 -0.53 15.29
C PHE A 536 -24.85 -1.27 14.82
N LEU A 537 -23.68 -0.62 14.79
CA LEU A 537 -22.43 -1.30 14.44
C LEU A 537 -21.97 -2.31 15.50
N GLN A 538 -22.35 -2.09 16.77
CA GLN A 538 -22.06 -2.97 17.91
C GLN A 538 -23.13 -4.06 18.11
N ASP A 539 -24.29 -3.98 17.45
CA ASP A 539 -25.32 -5.03 17.44
C ASP A 539 -24.75 -6.37 16.90
N ASP A 540 -25.26 -7.47 17.46
CA ASP A 540 -24.78 -8.85 17.24
C ASP A 540 -24.60 -9.26 15.75
N PRO A 541 -25.57 -9.00 14.84
CA PRO A 541 -25.42 -9.33 13.41
C PRO A 541 -24.32 -8.55 12.68
N GLN A 542 -23.98 -7.35 13.16
CA GLN A 542 -23.00 -6.44 12.59
C GLN A 542 -21.60 -6.83 13.08
N GLN A 543 -21.46 -7.16 14.37
CA GLN A 543 -20.25 -7.77 14.92
C GLN A 543 -19.92 -9.11 14.26
N ARG A 544 -20.92 -9.93 13.91
CA ARG A 544 -20.71 -11.12 13.06
C ARG A 544 -20.20 -10.76 11.66
N SER A 545 -20.74 -9.70 11.04
CA SER A 545 -20.27 -9.23 9.72
C SER A 545 -18.82 -8.70 9.76
N PHE A 546 -18.33 -8.20 10.91
CA PHE A 546 -16.91 -7.91 11.15
C PHE A 546 -16.09 -9.21 11.30
N ALA A 547 -16.58 -10.17 12.09
CA ALA A 547 -15.91 -11.45 12.32
C ALA A 547 -15.78 -12.32 11.04
N ASP A 548 -16.76 -12.23 10.13
CA ASP A 548 -16.74 -12.90 8.82
C ASP A 548 -15.60 -12.39 7.91
N LEU A 549 -15.12 -11.15 8.12
CA LEU A 549 -13.93 -10.57 7.48
C LEU A 549 -12.66 -10.67 8.34
N GLY A 550 -12.69 -11.44 9.42
CA GLY A 550 -11.52 -11.70 10.27
C GLY A 550 -11.17 -10.61 11.26
N PHE A 551 -12.02 -9.61 11.46
CA PHE A 551 -11.83 -8.68 12.59
C PHE A 551 -12.13 -9.39 13.92
N ARG A 552 -11.49 -8.93 14.99
CA ARG A 552 -11.97 -9.15 16.36
C ARG A 552 -13.13 -8.20 16.63
N ASP A 553 -14.05 -8.58 17.50
CA ASP A 553 -15.17 -7.72 17.90
C ASP A 553 -14.72 -6.48 18.68
N HIS A 554 -15.67 -5.59 18.99
CA HIS A 554 -15.39 -4.36 19.72
C HIS A 554 -14.80 -4.58 21.13
N GLU A 555 -15.02 -5.74 21.76
CA GLU A 555 -14.37 -6.14 23.02
C GLU A 555 -13.06 -6.94 22.86
N ARG A 556 -12.51 -7.04 21.63
CA ARG A 556 -11.24 -7.71 21.25
C ARG A 556 -11.27 -9.25 21.28
N ARG A 557 -12.45 -9.88 21.31
CA ARG A 557 -12.57 -11.34 21.20
C ARG A 557 -12.38 -11.75 19.72
N ALA A 558 -11.56 -12.76 19.50
CA ALA A 558 -11.37 -13.36 18.18
C ALA A 558 -12.43 -14.45 17.93
N SER A 559 -12.80 -14.67 16.67
CA SER A 559 -13.56 -15.86 16.28
C SER A 559 -12.66 -17.10 16.20
N ASP A 560 -13.25 -18.29 16.33
CA ASP A 560 -12.54 -19.55 16.07
C ASP A 560 -12.03 -19.63 14.63
N ALA A 561 -12.80 -19.08 13.68
CA ALA A 561 -12.43 -19.01 12.26
C ALA A 561 -11.17 -18.14 12.04
N LEU A 562 -11.11 -16.96 12.65
CA LEU A 562 -9.93 -16.09 12.65
C LEU A 562 -8.71 -16.84 13.18
N THR A 563 -8.84 -17.38 14.40
CA THR A 563 -7.77 -18.07 15.13
C THR A 563 -7.22 -19.28 14.35
N ALA A 564 -8.12 -20.06 13.71
CA ALA A 564 -7.75 -21.21 12.90
C ALA A 564 -7.08 -20.83 11.56
N ALA A 565 -7.57 -19.78 10.89
CA ALA A 565 -7.07 -19.38 9.58
C ALA A 565 -5.70 -18.68 9.65
N VAL A 566 -5.47 -17.79 10.63
CA VAL A 566 -4.17 -17.10 10.78
C VAL A 566 -3.10 -17.93 11.49
N ARG A 567 -3.52 -19.03 12.15
CA ARG A 567 -2.66 -20.05 12.80
C ARG A 567 -1.75 -19.55 13.93
N GLY A 568 -1.89 -18.30 14.37
CA GLY A 568 -0.92 -17.61 15.24
C GLY A 568 -0.64 -18.28 16.60
N GLY A 569 -1.62 -18.98 17.16
CA GLY A 569 -1.54 -19.66 18.45
C GLY A 569 -2.83 -19.45 19.24
N ALA A 570 -3.25 -20.43 20.04
CA ALA A 570 -4.59 -20.48 20.63
C ALA A 570 -4.71 -19.74 21.99
N ASP A 571 -3.68 -19.02 22.42
CA ASP A 571 -3.54 -18.57 23.82
C ASP A 571 -4.45 -17.37 24.21
N GLY A 572 -5.14 -16.74 23.25
CA GLY A 572 -6.21 -15.75 23.44
C GLY A 572 -5.79 -14.38 24.00
N GLN A 573 -4.75 -14.30 24.83
CA GLN A 573 -4.25 -13.09 25.48
C GLN A 573 -2.98 -12.58 24.79
N LEU A 574 -3.15 -11.63 23.88
CA LEU A 574 -2.03 -10.87 23.31
C LEU A 574 -1.56 -9.80 24.31
N THR A 575 -0.24 -9.69 24.50
CA THR A 575 0.36 -8.58 25.23
C THR A 575 0.34 -7.34 24.35
N TYR A 576 -0.44 -6.33 24.74
CA TYR A 576 -0.53 -5.08 23.99
C TYR A 576 0.45 -4.01 24.50
N PHE A 577 1.00 -3.24 23.57
CA PHE A 577 1.75 -2.02 23.86
C PHE A 577 0.81 -0.87 24.24
N ASP A 578 1.21 -0.03 25.18
CA ASP A 578 0.55 1.24 25.42
C ASP A 578 0.88 2.22 24.28
N PRO A 579 -0.12 2.88 23.65
CA PRO A 579 0.13 3.94 22.69
C PRO A 579 0.98 5.06 23.30
N PRO A 580 2.14 5.43 22.73
CA PRO A 580 2.98 6.47 23.28
C PRO A 580 2.34 7.84 23.09
N ALA A 581 2.77 8.82 23.89
CA ALA A 581 2.24 10.19 23.84
C ALA A 581 2.38 10.80 22.42
N PRO A 582 1.43 11.63 21.95
CA PRO A 582 1.43 12.12 20.57
C PRO A 582 2.70 12.84 20.13
N GLU A 583 3.38 13.53 21.04
CA GLU A 583 4.62 14.26 20.76
C GLU A 583 5.79 13.29 20.48
N VAL A 584 5.68 12.04 20.95
CA VAL A 584 6.59 10.93 20.68
C VAL A 584 6.25 10.29 19.35
N VAL A 585 4.96 10.05 19.04
CA VAL A 585 4.48 9.58 17.72
C VAL A 585 4.96 10.54 16.61
N ASP A 586 4.75 11.83 16.81
CA ASP A 586 5.11 12.89 15.86
C ASP A 586 6.64 13.10 15.76
N ALA A 587 7.40 12.86 16.84
CA ALA A 587 8.86 12.80 16.80
C ALA A 587 9.40 11.55 16.07
N ILE A 588 8.75 10.39 16.22
CA ILE A 588 9.05 9.17 15.46
C ILE A 588 8.86 9.41 13.97
N LEU A 589 7.75 10.05 13.58
CA LEU A 589 7.45 10.30 12.16
C LEU A 589 8.40 11.30 11.50
N ARG A 590 8.75 12.40 12.19
CA ARG A 590 9.87 13.27 11.74
C ARG A 590 11.21 12.51 11.66
N GLY A 591 11.47 11.62 12.61
CA GLY A 591 12.68 10.79 12.62
C GLY A 591 12.73 9.83 11.43
N TRP A 592 11.61 9.18 11.09
CA TRP A 592 11.54 8.13 10.07
C TRP A 592 12.06 8.58 8.71
N GLY A 593 11.78 9.81 8.26
CA GLY A 593 12.34 10.34 7.00
C GLY A 593 13.87 10.25 6.93
N THR A 594 14.56 10.43 8.07
CA THR A 594 16.02 10.25 8.19
C THR A 594 16.45 8.79 8.29
N LEU A 595 15.62 7.92 8.87
CA LEU A 595 15.96 6.53 9.19
C LEU A 595 15.52 5.49 8.15
N ARG A 596 14.51 5.78 7.32
CA ARG A 596 14.07 4.91 6.22
C ARG A 596 15.22 4.54 5.30
N LYS A 597 15.14 3.39 4.62
CA LYS A 597 16.09 3.08 3.55
C LYS A 597 16.06 4.21 2.51
N LYS A 598 17.23 4.63 2.03
CA LYS A 598 17.32 5.72 1.03
C LYS A 598 17.24 5.14 -0.36
N ALA A 599 16.87 5.95 -1.34
CA ALA A 599 16.67 5.47 -2.71
C ALA A 599 17.82 5.85 -3.65
N ASN A 600 18.01 5.04 -4.68
CA ASN A 600 18.69 5.32 -5.95
C ASN A 600 17.62 5.17 -7.04
N ILE A 601 17.04 6.29 -7.51
CA ILE A 601 15.93 6.30 -8.47
C ILE A 601 16.44 6.75 -9.83
N LEU A 602 16.19 5.97 -10.88
CA LEU A 602 16.41 6.37 -12.27
C LEU A 602 15.04 6.55 -12.93
N LEU A 603 14.64 7.82 -13.11
CA LEU A 603 13.39 8.17 -13.80
C LEU A 603 13.62 8.20 -15.31
N ALA A 604 13.07 7.24 -16.05
CA ALA A 604 13.05 7.21 -17.50
C ALA A 604 11.71 7.75 -18.00
N VAL A 605 11.72 8.93 -18.63
CA VAL A 605 10.53 9.62 -19.14
C VAL A 605 10.44 9.46 -20.65
N ASP A 606 9.31 8.94 -21.13
CA ASP A 606 9.04 8.85 -22.57
C ASP A 606 8.91 10.25 -23.19
N THR A 607 9.56 10.39 -24.33
CA THR A 607 9.62 11.59 -25.16
C THR A 607 9.29 11.25 -26.62
N SER A 608 8.60 10.15 -26.89
CA SER A 608 8.08 9.77 -28.20
C SER A 608 6.91 10.65 -28.66
N GLY A 609 6.60 10.64 -29.96
CA GLY A 609 5.63 11.53 -30.59
C GLY A 609 4.21 11.45 -30.02
N SER A 610 3.80 10.29 -29.50
CA SER A 610 2.52 10.07 -28.82
C SER A 610 2.31 11.00 -27.62
N MET A 611 3.38 11.33 -26.89
CA MET A 611 3.34 12.20 -25.72
C MET A 611 2.95 13.67 -26.04
N ASN A 612 2.84 14.05 -27.32
CA ASN A 612 2.24 15.32 -27.76
C ASN A 612 0.69 15.29 -27.81
N ALA A 613 0.05 14.12 -27.73
CA ALA A 613 -1.41 13.98 -27.72
C ALA A 613 -2.04 14.78 -26.58
N LYS A 614 -3.28 15.25 -26.78
CA LYS A 614 -3.97 16.17 -25.87
C LYS A 614 -4.78 15.45 -24.80
N VAL A 615 -4.66 15.97 -23.58
CA VAL A 615 -5.41 15.57 -22.37
C VAL A 615 -6.02 16.85 -21.81
N GLY A 616 -7.27 17.11 -22.18
CA GLY A 616 -7.88 18.43 -22.03
C GLY A 616 -7.06 19.49 -22.78
N SER A 617 -6.67 20.57 -22.09
CA SER A 617 -5.85 21.64 -22.66
C SER A 617 -4.35 21.31 -22.78
N ARG A 618 -3.83 20.41 -21.93
CA ARG A 618 -2.41 20.04 -21.83
C ARG A 618 -2.06 18.88 -22.78
N THR A 619 -0.77 18.65 -23.04
CA THR A 619 -0.30 17.39 -23.67
C THR A 619 -0.09 16.30 -22.63
N ARG A 620 -0.08 15.02 -23.03
CA ARG A 620 0.30 13.88 -22.16
C ARG A 620 1.64 14.15 -21.46
N PHE A 621 2.65 14.63 -22.20
CA PHE A 621 3.94 15.06 -21.65
C PHE A 621 3.82 16.13 -20.54
N GLN A 622 3.01 17.17 -20.75
CA GLN A 622 2.80 18.23 -19.76
C GLN A 622 2.07 17.73 -18.49
N VAL A 623 1.14 16.78 -18.63
CA VAL A 623 0.46 16.17 -17.48
C VAL A 623 1.43 15.27 -16.71
N ALA A 624 2.14 14.39 -17.42
CA ALA A 624 3.15 13.50 -16.84
C ALA A 624 4.26 14.26 -16.09
N THR A 625 4.85 15.28 -16.70
CA THR A 625 5.90 16.09 -16.04
C THR A 625 5.39 16.89 -14.84
N THR A 626 4.10 17.29 -14.83
CA THR A 626 3.49 17.95 -13.65
C THR A 626 3.41 16.97 -12.47
N ALA A 627 2.93 15.74 -12.73
CA ALA A 627 2.78 14.71 -11.69
C ALA A 627 4.14 14.20 -11.19
N VAL A 628 5.14 14.10 -12.07
CA VAL A 628 6.52 13.81 -11.69
C VAL A 628 7.05 14.84 -10.69
N ASP A 629 6.99 16.16 -10.97
CA ASP A 629 7.55 17.16 -10.04
C ASP A 629 6.89 17.12 -8.66
N ARG A 630 5.58 16.83 -8.62
CA ARG A 630 4.81 16.61 -7.39
C ARG A 630 5.30 15.36 -6.65
N GLY A 631 5.37 14.23 -7.34
CA GLY A 631 5.82 12.95 -6.79
C GLY A 631 7.26 13.00 -6.30
N VAL A 632 8.23 13.38 -7.15
CA VAL A 632 9.64 13.51 -6.72
C VAL A 632 9.83 14.62 -5.68
N GLY A 633 8.90 15.56 -5.57
CA GLY A 633 8.83 16.54 -4.48
C GLY A 633 8.67 15.94 -3.08
N LEU A 634 8.29 14.66 -2.97
CA LEU A 634 8.19 13.90 -1.71
C LEU A 634 9.49 13.17 -1.32
N LEU A 635 10.51 13.14 -2.20
CA LEU A 635 11.79 12.49 -1.92
C LEU A 635 12.64 13.27 -0.91
N ASN A 636 13.47 12.54 -0.18
CA ASN A 636 14.44 13.12 0.75
C ASN A 636 15.65 13.65 -0.04
N SER A 637 16.28 14.76 0.38
CA SER A 637 17.53 15.24 -0.21
C SER A 637 18.71 14.25 -0.08
N ALA A 638 18.60 13.28 0.82
CA ALA A 638 19.53 12.14 0.95
C ALA A 638 19.25 10.97 -0.03
N ASP A 639 18.12 10.98 -0.74
CA ASP A 639 17.88 10.09 -1.88
C ASP A 639 18.71 10.56 -3.09
N ARG A 640 19.05 9.62 -3.97
CA ARG A 640 19.76 9.91 -5.23
C ARG A 640 18.81 9.72 -6.39
N VAL A 641 18.78 10.68 -7.30
CA VAL A 641 17.87 10.69 -8.46
C VAL A 641 18.65 10.92 -9.74
N ALA A 642 18.30 10.18 -10.79
CA ALA A 642 18.70 10.41 -12.17
C ALA A 642 17.46 10.67 -13.03
N LEU A 643 17.62 11.46 -14.09
CA LEU A 643 16.60 11.70 -15.11
C LEU A 643 17.13 11.25 -16.46
N TRP A 644 16.42 10.35 -17.12
CA TRP A 644 16.65 9.93 -18.49
C TRP A 644 15.45 10.32 -19.36
N SER A 645 15.71 10.78 -20.58
CA SER A 645 14.68 10.97 -21.62
C SER A 645 14.83 9.87 -22.68
N PHE A 646 13.73 9.29 -23.17
CA PHE A 646 13.81 8.21 -24.17
C PHE A 646 12.81 8.32 -25.32
N SER A 647 13.25 7.87 -26.49
CA SER A 647 12.51 7.68 -27.74
C SER A 647 13.52 7.21 -28.81
N SER A 648 13.07 6.66 -29.94
CA SER A 648 13.95 6.22 -31.04
C SER A 648 14.96 7.29 -31.44
N GLU A 649 16.09 6.92 -32.05
CA GLU A 649 17.08 7.92 -32.45
C GLU A 649 16.46 8.99 -33.38
N THR A 650 16.67 10.25 -33.05
CA THR A 650 16.20 11.41 -33.82
C THR A 650 17.39 12.17 -34.40
N PRO A 651 17.20 13.09 -35.37
CA PRO A 651 18.26 13.98 -35.83
C PRO A 651 18.93 14.78 -34.70
N GLN A 652 18.21 15.02 -33.60
CA GLN A 652 18.68 15.73 -32.40
C GLN A 652 19.29 14.80 -31.34
N ARG A 653 18.98 13.49 -31.35
CA ARG A 653 19.54 12.44 -30.48
C ARG A 653 20.08 11.27 -31.32
N PRO A 654 21.13 11.46 -32.14
CA PRO A 654 21.70 10.39 -32.95
C PRO A 654 22.44 9.35 -32.10
N GLY A 655 22.19 8.07 -32.37
CA GLY A 655 23.02 6.94 -31.91
C GLY A 655 22.58 6.21 -30.63
N LYS A 656 21.59 6.71 -29.87
CA LYS A 656 20.96 5.95 -28.75
C LYS A 656 19.46 6.26 -28.60
N PRO A 657 18.63 5.28 -28.22
CA PRO A 657 17.20 5.47 -27.94
C PRO A 657 16.90 6.18 -26.60
N TYR A 658 17.92 6.65 -25.88
CA TYR A 658 17.77 7.36 -24.60
C TYR A 658 18.95 8.32 -24.35
N SER A 659 18.74 9.26 -23.44
CA SER A 659 19.68 10.33 -23.05
C SER A 659 19.66 10.50 -21.53
N GLU A 660 20.82 10.77 -20.93
CA GLU A 660 20.97 11.02 -19.48
C GLU A 660 20.97 12.54 -19.23
N GLU A 661 19.85 13.05 -18.73
CA GLU A 661 19.56 14.48 -18.54
C GLU A 661 20.03 14.98 -17.16
N VAL A 662 19.95 14.10 -16.16
CA VAL A 662 20.51 14.27 -14.81
C VAL A 662 21.19 12.96 -14.41
N ARG A 663 22.46 13.02 -14.04
CA ARG A 663 23.23 11.88 -13.51
C ARG A 663 22.79 11.53 -12.08
N LEU A 664 22.85 10.25 -11.72
CA LEU A 664 22.47 9.72 -10.41
C LEU A 664 23.29 10.35 -9.26
N GLY A 665 22.77 11.41 -8.67
CA GLY A 665 23.38 12.16 -7.56
C GLY A 665 22.32 12.58 -6.54
N PRO A 666 22.73 13.23 -5.42
CA PRO A 666 21.80 13.75 -4.42
C PRO A 666 20.71 14.62 -5.06
N TYR A 667 19.48 14.50 -4.55
CA TYR A 667 18.32 15.11 -5.20
C TYR A 667 18.29 16.65 -5.09
N ASP A 668 18.62 17.33 -6.18
CA ASP A 668 18.36 18.76 -6.41
C ASP A 668 17.05 18.94 -7.20
N ARG A 669 15.95 19.25 -6.49
CA ARG A 669 14.63 19.51 -7.10
C ARG A 669 14.67 20.64 -8.13
N ALA A 670 15.44 21.70 -7.90
CA ALA A 670 15.48 22.85 -8.80
C ALA A 670 16.23 22.52 -10.10
N ALA A 671 17.35 21.80 -10.06
CA ALA A 671 18.00 21.28 -11.27
C ALA A 671 17.13 20.25 -12.00
N PHE A 672 16.50 19.35 -11.26
CA PHE A 672 15.63 18.29 -11.80
C PHE A 672 14.42 18.87 -12.55
N ALA A 673 13.64 19.75 -11.92
CA ALA A 673 12.45 20.37 -12.51
C ALA A 673 12.79 21.18 -13.78
N ARG A 674 13.91 21.91 -13.79
CA ARG A 674 14.40 22.65 -14.98
C ARG A 674 14.83 21.73 -16.13
N ARG A 675 15.33 20.52 -15.84
CA ARG A 675 15.66 19.53 -16.87
C ARG A 675 14.41 18.84 -17.41
N LEU A 676 13.53 18.41 -16.52
CA LEU A 676 12.27 17.74 -16.82
C LEU A 676 11.34 18.59 -17.71
N THR A 677 11.19 19.88 -17.40
CA THR A 677 10.37 20.81 -18.19
C THR A 677 11.03 21.23 -19.51
N GLY A 678 12.34 20.99 -19.66
CA GLY A 678 13.13 21.32 -20.86
C GLY A 678 13.26 20.18 -21.89
N LEU A 679 12.72 18.99 -21.62
CA LEU A 679 12.79 17.86 -22.56
C LEU A 679 11.94 18.13 -23.81
N ARG A 680 12.30 17.48 -24.92
CA ARG A 680 11.66 17.67 -26.23
C ARG A 680 11.10 16.36 -26.76
N VAL A 681 9.87 16.43 -27.26
CA VAL A 681 9.08 15.27 -27.69
C VAL A 681 9.25 15.01 -29.19
N GLY A 682 9.62 13.79 -29.59
CA GLY A 682 9.76 13.32 -30.96
C GLY A 682 10.44 11.94 -31.05
N GLY A 683 10.19 11.22 -32.15
CA GLY A 683 10.62 9.82 -32.34
C GLY A 683 9.56 8.81 -31.88
N ASN A 684 9.83 7.50 -32.03
CA ASN A 684 8.93 6.41 -31.64
C ASN A 684 9.24 5.93 -30.20
N THR A 685 8.34 5.16 -29.59
CA THR A 685 8.52 4.65 -28.22
C THR A 685 9.55 3.51 -28.14
N ALA A 686 10.77 3.84 -27.69
CA ALA A 686 11.91 2.90 -27.57
C ALA A 686 12.05 2.33 -26.16
N LEU A 687 10.96 1.77 -25.65
CA LEU A 687 10.77 1.30 -24.27
C LEU A 687 11.80 0.23 -23.88
N TYR A 688 11.83 -0.92 -24.56
CA TYR A 688 12.55 -2.11 -24.10
C TYR A 688 14.06 -1.88 -24.01
N ALA A 689 14.66 -1.25 -25.02
CA ALA A 689 16.07 -0.86 -25.01
C ALA A 689 16.41 0.08 -23.85
N THR A 690 15.48 0.97 -23.49
CA THR A 690 15.67 1.94 -22.40
C THR A 690 15.57 1.25 -21.04
N VAL A 691 14.55 0.42 -20.79
CA VAL A 691 14.43 -0.34 -19.52
C VAL A 691 15.66 -1.23 -19.32
N ARG A 692 16.07 -1.97 -20.35
CA ARG A 692 17.27 -2.81 -20.37
C ARG A 692 18.53 -2.02 -20.02
N ALA A 693 18.68 -0.80 -20.55
CA ALA A 693 19.82 0.08 -20.28
C ALA A 693 19.77 0.72 -18.88
N ALA A 694 18.59 1.14 -18.41
CA ALA A 694 18.39 1.75 -17.10
C ALA A 694 18.61 0.74 -15.96
N HIS A 695 18.10 -0.49 -16.11
CA HIS A 695 18.34 -1.60 -15.19
C HIS A 695 19.85 -1.88 -15.05
N ARG A 696 20.55 -2.04 -16.18
CA ARG A 696 22.02 -2.21 -16.22
C ARG A 696 22.79 -1.01 -15.66
N ARG A 697 22.28 0.22 -15.81
CA ARG A 697 22.88 1.45 -15.26
C ARG A 697 22.83 1.45 -13.73
N LEU A 698 21.71 1.06 -13.13
CA LEU A 698 21.57 0.95 -11.67
C LEU A 698 22.28 -0.28 -11.09
N LEU A 699 22.31 -1.42 -11.80
CA LEU A 699 23.15 -2.57 -11.40
C LEU A 699 24.65 -2.24 -11.35
N ALA A 700 25.12 -1.28 -12.15
CA ALA A 700 26.50 -0.81 -12.13
C ALA A 700 26.79 0.21 -11.00
N ASP A 701 25.78 0.97 -10.55
CA ASP A 701 25.84 1.92 -9.43
C ASP A 701 25.21 1.34 -8.14
N TYR A 702 25.04 0.00 -8.06
CA TYR A 702 24.24 -0.66 -7.03
C TYR A 702 24.76 -0.38 -5.62
N ASP A 703 23.86 0.08 -4.75
CA ASP A 703 24.13 0.42 -3.35
C ASP A 703 23.24 -0.46 -2.45
N PRO A 704 23.81 -1.40 -1.66
CA PRO A 704 23.03 -2.34 -0.84
C PRO A 704 22.28 -1.66 0.32
N ASP A 705 22.76 -0.49 0.76
CA ASP A 705 22.11 0.33 1.79
C ASP A 705 20.94 1.16 1.22
N ARG A 706 20.66 1.02 -0.09
CA ARG A 706 19.56 1.72 -0.78
C ARG A 706 18.54 0.79 -1.44
N ILE A 707 17.35 1.34 -1.65
CA ILE A 707 16.38 0.81 -2.62
C ILE A 707 16.85 1.28 -3.99
N ASN A 708 17.07 0.36 -4.94
CA ASN A 708 17.53 0.69 -6.29
C ASN A 708 16.36 0.48 -7.25
N ALA A 709 15.86 1.55 -7.87
CA ALA A 709 14.61 1.53 -8.62
C ALA A 709 14.71 2.28 -9.96
N VAL A 710 14.44 1.58 -11.06
CA VAL A 710 14.07 2.21 -12.33
C VAL A 710 12.58 2.53 -12.28
N VAL A 711 12.23 3.76 -12.64
CA VAL A 711 10.83 4.17 -12.82
C VAL A 711 10.66 4.58 -14.27
N VAL A 712 9.71 3.96 -14.97
CA VAL A 712 9.48 4.13 -16.40
C VAL A 712 8.10 4.74 -16.64
N LEU A 713 8.07 5.88 -17.31
CA LEU A 713 6.85 6.59 -17.69
C LEU A 713 6.67 6.45 -19.19
N THR A 714 5.52 5.97 -19.65
CA THR A 714 5.19 5.91 -21.10
C THR A 714 3.67 5.95 -21.31
N ASP A 715 3.25 6.42 -22.48
CA ASP A 715 1.87 6.37 -22.95
C ASP A 715 1.65 5.32 -24.06
N GLY A 716 2.69 4.58 -24.44
CA GLY A 716 2.71 3.79 -25.68
C GLY A 716 3.24 2.36 -25.54
N LYS A 717 3.26 1.67 -26.67
CA LYS A 717 3.79 0.31 -26.84
C LYS A 717 5.25 0.38 -27.28
N ASN A 718 6.01 -0.73 -27.25
CA ASN A 718 7.37 -0.71 -27.77
C ASN A 718 7.39 -0.72 -29.32
N GLU A 719 7.62 0.44 -29.91
CA GLU A 719 7.60 0.70 -31.36
C GLU A 719 8.99 0.71 -32.01
N TYR A 720 9.96 -0.01 -31.42
CA TYR A 720 11.38 0.12 -31.75
C TYR A 720 11.95 -1.19 -32.32
N PRO A 721 12.07 -1.34 -33.66
CA PRO A 721 12.41 -2.62 -34.30
C PRO A 721 13.81 -3.18 -34.00
N LYS A 722 14.69 -2.40 -33.35
CA LYS A 722 16.04 -2.82 -32.95
C LYS A 722 16.06 -3.58 -31.61
N ASP A 723 15.03 -3.42 -30.78
CA ASP A 723 14.84 -4.15 -29.53
C ASP A 723 13.33 -4.25 -29.25
N ASN A 724 12.71 -5.32 -29.74
CA ASN A 724 11.28 -5.62 -29.63
C ASN A 724 11.00 -6.99 -28.99
N ASP A 725 12.03 -7.63 -28.43
CA ASP A 725 11.98 -8.94 -27.79
C ASP A 725 11.67 -8.77 -26.29
N LEU A 726 10.38 -8.89 -25.95
CA LEU A 726 9.89 -8.76 -24.58
C LEU A 726 10.42 -9.86 -23.67
N ASP A 727 10.38 -11.12 -24.10
CA ASP A 727 10.79 -12.24 -23.23
C ASP A 727 12.30 -12.16 -22.91
N ARG A 728 13.12 -11.69 -23.86
CA ARG A 728 14.51 -11.33 -23.62
C ARG A 728 14.70 -10.05 -22.80
N LEU A 729 13.75 -9.12 -22.80
CA LEU A 729 13.77 -8.02 -21.83
C LEU A 729 13.57 -8.57 -20.41
N LEU A 730 12.56 -9.42 -20.20
CA LEU A 730 12.25 -9.99 -18.89
C LEU A 730 13.45 -10.76 -18.31
N ALA A 731 14.12 -11.59 -19.11
CA ALA A 731 15.32 -12.32 -18.67
C ALA A 731 16.56 -11.44 -18.41
N ASP A 732 16.62 -10.23 -18.97
CA ASP A 732 17.70 -9.25 -18.73
C ASP A 732 17.44 -8.37 -17.49
N ILE A 733 16.22 -8.40 -16.95
CA ILE A 733 15.76 -7.65 -15.78
C ILE A 733 15.19 -8.53 -14.66
N GLU A 734 15.40 -9.85 -14.76
CA GLU A 734 15.00 -10.81 -13.73
C GLU A 734 15.69 -10.48 -12.40
N LEU A 735 14.92 -10.51 -11.31
CA LEU A 735 15.36 -10.06 -9.98
C LEU A 735 16.60 -10.85 -9.49
N ASP A 736 17.76 -10.19 -9.47
CA ASP A 736 18.95 -10.62 -8.72
C ASP A 736 18.70 -10.43 -7.21
N PRO A 737 18.57 -11.50 -6.39
CA PRO A 737 18.24 -11.35 -4.96
C PRO A 737 19.40 -10.80 -4.11
N ASP A 738 20.64 -10.90 -4.60
CA ASP A 738 21.81 -10.32 -3.95
C ASP A 738 21.93 -8.82 -4.29
N ARG A 739 21.50 -8.42 -5.50
CA ARG A 739 21.53 -7.04 -6.00
C ARG A 739 20.18 -6.57 -6.59
N PRO A 740 19.10 -6.51 -5.79
CA PRO A 740 17.77 -6.17 -6.27
C PRO A 740 17.72 -4.74 -6.85
N VAL A 741 17.42 -4.66 -8.15
CA VAL A 741 17.09 -3.42 -8.86
C VAL A 741 15.69 -3.58 -9.45
N LYS A 742 14.71 -2.89 -8.85
CA LYS A 742 13.30 -3.02 -9.24
C LYS A 742 12.97 -2.09 -10.41
N VAL A 743 12.04 -2.50 -11.28
CA VAL A 743 11.46 -1.70 -12.35
C VAL A 743 9.99 -1.46 -12.03
N PHE A 744 9.61 -0.19 -11.99
CA PHE A 744 8.22 0.24 -11.87
C PHE A 744 7.80 0.93 -13.16
N CYS A 745 6.56 0.72 -13.59
CA CYS A 745 6.02 1.30 -14.81
C CYS A 745 4.79 2.16 -14.49
N VAL A 746 4.62 3.29 -15.17
CA VAL A 746 3.42 4.14 -15.08
C VAL A 746 2.87 4.35 -16.48
N ALA A 747 1.63 3.88 -16.69
CA ALA A 747 0.93 3.89 -17.97
C ALA A 747 0.02 5.12 -18.08
N PHE A 748 0.31 6.03 -19.01
CA PHE A 748 -0.33 7.35 -19.10
C PHE A 748 -1.54 7.44 -20.03
N ASP A 749 -1.87 6.37 -20.74
CA ASP A 749 -2.97 6.37 -21.70
C ASP A 749 -3.63 5.00 -21.88
N ARG A 750 -4.91 4.98 -22.26
CA ARG A 750 -5.69 3.75 -22.46
C ARG A 750 -5.19 2.88 -23.62
N GLU A 751 -4.35 3.41 -24.51
CA GLU A 751 -3.68 2.65 -25.57
C GLU A 751 -2.33 2.05 -25.14
N SER A 752 -1.83 2.39 -23.94
CA SER A 752 -0.62 1.81 -23.34
C SER A 752 -0.75 0.29 -23.19
N ASP A 753 0.34 -0.45 -23.41
CA ASP A 753 0.34 -1.90 -23.20
C ASP A 753 0.56 -2.24 -21.71
N LEU A 754 -0.46 -1.99 -20.89
CA LEU A 754 -0.41 -2.22 -19.43
C LEU A 754 -0.05 -3.69 -19.10
N ALA A 755 -0.47 -4.64 -19.93
CA ALA A 755 -0.11 -6.06 -19.79
C ALA A 755 1.39 -6.31 -20.04
N ALA A 756 1.99 -5.68 -21.06
CA ALA A 756 3.44 -5.74 -21.25
C ALA A 756 4.20 -5.01 -20.14
N LEU A 757 3.70 -3.85 -19.69
CA LEU A 757 4.29 -3.07 -18.61
C LEU A 757 4.28 -3.81 -17.27
N ASP A 758 3.20 -4.53 -16.94
CA ASP A 758 3.17 -5.34 -15.72
C ASP A 758 4.13 -6.53 -15.79
N ARG A 759 4.20 -7.22 -16.93
CA ARG A 759 5.22 -8.28 -17.14
C ARG A 759 6.65 -7.75 -16.96
N ILE A 760 6.94 -6.55 -17.47
CA ILE A 760 8.24 -5.86 -17.32
C ILE A 760 8.53 -5.56 -15.84
N ALA A 761 7.58 -4.95 -15.14
CA ALA A 761 7.75 -4.60 -13.74
C ALA A 761 7.90 -5.86 -12.86
N GLY A 762 7.04 -6.86 -13.06
CA GLY A 762 6.99 -8.08 -12.27
C GLY A 762 8.23 -8.97 -12.38
N ALA A 763 8.91 -9.01 -13.54
CA ALA A 763 10.18 -9.75 -13.68
C ALA A 763 11.25 -9.30 -12.67
N SER A 764 11.19 -8.03 -12.28
CA SER A 764 12.07 -7.37 -11.29
C SER A 764 11.42 -7.17 -9.92
N ALA A 765 10.29 -7.85 -9.64
CA ALA A 765 9.46 -7.67 -8.44
C ALA A 765 9.04 -6.21 -8.13
N GLY A 766 8.85 -5.39 -9.16
CA GLY A 766 8.15 -4.10 -9.10
C GLY A 766 6.71 -4.20 -9.63
N LYS A 767 6.04 -3.03 -9.76
CA LYS A 767 4.62 -2.92 -10.13
C LYS A 767 4.40 -1.98 -11.33
N ALA A 768 3.39 -2.27 -12.15
CA ALA A 768 2.84 -1.32 -13.11
C ALA A 768 1.62 -0.59 -12.52
N PHE A 769 1.56 0.73 -12.69
CA PHE A 769 0.47 1.58 -12.25
C PHE A 769 -0.32 2.07 -13.46
N ASP A 770 -1.64 1.83 -13.46
CA ASP A 770 -2.56 2.51 -14.36
C ASP A 770 -2.70 3.97 -13.90
N ALA A 771 -2.38 4.90 -14.80
CA ALA A 771 -2.53 6.33 -14.60
C ALA A 771 -3.27 6.93 -15.82
N THR A 772 -4.22 6.18 -16.38
CA THR A 772 -4.92 6.53 -17.63
C THR A 772 -6.09 7.50 -17.41
N ASP A 773 -6.53 7.70 -16.16
CA ASP A 773 -7.40 8.79 -15.76
C ASP A 773 -6.56 9.97 -15.23
N PRO A 774 -6.65 11.18 -15.82
CA PRO A 774 -5.95 12.37 -15.34
C PRO A 774 -6.17 12.76 -13.88
N ALA A 775 -7.25 12.31 -13.24
CA ALA A 775 -7.48 12.48 -11.80
C ALA A 775 -6.62 11.53 -10.95
N THR A 776 -6.33 10.32 -11.44
CA THR A 776 -5.55 9.30 -10.72
C THR A 776 -4.03 9.45 -10.90
N ILE A 777 -3.57 10.20 -11.91
CA ILE A 777 -2.13 10.36 -12.19
C ILE A 777 -1.36 10.86 -10.96
N ASP A 778 -1.84 11.91 -10.29
CA ASP A 778 -1.16 12.43 -9.08
C ASP A 778 -1.07 11.36 -7.99
N GLU A 779 -2.12 10.56 -7.79
CA GLU A 779 -2.10 9.45 -6.83
C GLU A 779 -1.14 8.34 -7.25
N ALA A 780 -1.07 7.96 -8.53
CA ALA A 780 -0.13 6.96 -9.02
C ALA A 780 1.34 7.36 -8.72
N PHE A 781 1.69 8.65 -8.84
CA PHE A 781 3.02 9.14 -8.45
C PHE A 781 3.23 9.20 -6.94
N VAL A 782 2.20 9.54 -6.16
CA VAL A 782 2.27 9.48 -4.70
C VAL A 782 2.45 8.04 -4.22
N LYS A 783 1.67 7.07 -4.72
CA LYS A 783 1.81 5.64 -4.41
C LYS A 783 3.21 5.14 -4.74
N LEU A 784 3.66 5.34 -5.99
CA LEU A 784 4.99 4.98 -6.45
C LEU A 784 6.11 5.57 -5.57
N VAL A 785 6.08 6.87 -5.27
CA VAL A 785 7.15 7.49 -4.48
C VAL A 785 7.03 7.17 -3.00
N SER A 786 5.83 6.87 -2.50
CA SER A 786 5.63 6.39 -1.12
C SER A 786 6.26 5.01 -0.86
N SER A 787 6.60 4.26 -1.92
CA SER A 787 7.32 2.99 -1.88
C SER A 787 8.83 3.09 -1.61
N PHE A 788 9.39 4.30 -1.48
CA PHE A 788 10.84 4.57 -1.41
C PHE A 788 11.29 5.32 -0.14
#